data_AF-A0A4U6BS83-F1
#
_entry.id   AF-A0A4U6BS83-F1
#
_cell.length_a   1.000
_cell.length_b   1.000
_cell.length_c   1.000
_cell.angle_alpha   90.00
_cell.angle_beta   90.00
_cell.angle_gamma   90.00
#
_symmetry.space_group_name_H-M   'P 1'
#
loop_
_entity.id
_entity.type
_entity.pdbx_description
1 polymer ?
#
loop_
_entity_poly.entity_id
_entity_poly.type
_entity_poly.pdbx_seq_one_letter_code
_entity_poly.pdbx_strand_id
1 'polypeptide(L)'
;MIQSRVTRLSLRATPLIGALLVAVLGGAMASRAEAQTPIVPPSVAQPPAVQLSTTMQISWEVRNRFRLFREERDFKLQVDSLSGRNILAAEQALATQSDGRGWARNTLGRLCIDAAGRVSEPCTRDGVKESYLTPVDHPVAVRLAGEVPVGAVCAWTFEDGDPPRQSTLDCAEPINLRVRYGRATPVTVDVSSGSEAPQRVTTQIAVRDVFIAGLGDSIASGEGNPDRPVALSDEGFCFRSYLGGPAGMYFRPGRAGFKGARACDTSDGMSLQNWQRAGAQWFNPACHRSLYSYQTRMAIALAAQNPQIAVTYLPLACTGATIDEGMFGSQRARECVVGKNGLTCQGTVNAQISELREALTAATRRQPDRGLDLILLSIGANDVDFSGLVADVIVERQTERALSRRTGVLSSVDQARSTLQRELPQDFSKLRQALKPLVGGDLARVIYTSYANPSLMNGAPCPGGRAGFDIHPSFNADPQRLADVTNFVQSEFLPQIKRLAQCSGGMLCGDRTRDRMTFVDQHQEAFANHGFCARAETDPPFDRECFSASGESFSNDIVNAANNPLVCGAAASDFRAYAPRARWVRDANDSYFTAMTYPQAQKAPTNQPGDIHDATWGVLSAVYGGAIHPTAEGHAAMADAALPAAMSVLGLGLAENPVTSEPIAPVPTQQR
;
A
#
# COMPACT_ATOMS: atom_id res chain seq x y z
N MET A 1 4.74 57.92 23.43
CA MET A 1 4.82 59.19 22.68
C MET A 1 3.93 59.06 21.47
N ILE A 2 2.83 59.84 21.46
CA ILE A 2 2.19 60.53 20.31
C ILE A 2 1.74 59.64 19.13
N GLN A 3 0.53 59.68 18.58
CA GLN A 3 -0.77 60.27 18.89
C GLN A 3 -1.79 59.65 17.92
N SER A 4 -3.03 59.59 18.38
CA SER A 4 -4.28 59.34 17.66
C SER A 4 -4.48 60.14 16.37
N ARG A 5 -5.29 59.63 15.42
CA ARG A 5 -6.26 60.46 14.70
C ARG A 5 -7.57 59.73 14.43
N VAL A 6 -8.61 60.34 14.98
CA VAL A 6 -10.05 60.14 14.77
C VAL A 6 -10.47 60.98 13.56
N THR A 7 -11.43 60.51 12.77
CA THR A 7 -12.38 61.43 12.11
C THR A 7 -13.74 60.75 11.93
N ARG A 8 -14.76 61.33 12.56
CA ARG A 8 -16.19 61.10 12.32
C ARG A 8 -16.65 61.98 11.15
N LEU A 9 -17.65 61.56 10.38
CA LEU A 9 -18.78 62.44 10.03
C LEU A 9 -20.01 61.62 9.60
N SER A 10 -21.16 62.06 10.10
CA SER A 10 -22.51 61.52 9.94
C SER A 10 -23.19 62.00 8.67
N LEU A 11 -24.25 61.31 8.20
CA LEU A 11 -25.60 61.90 8.12
C LEU A 11 -26.68 60.86 7.76
N ARG A 12 -27.82 61.00 8.42
CA ARG A 12 -29.08 60.22 8.33
C ARG A 12 -29.92 60.70 7.13
N ALA A 13 -30.74 59.80 6.55
CA ALA A 13 -32.16 60.07 6.23
C ALA A 13 -32.89 58.77 5.84
N THR A 14 -34.07 58.58 6.44
CA THR A 14 -35.02 57.45 6.29
C THR A 14 -36.24 57.88 5.43
N PRO A 15 -37.23 57.01 5.16
CA PRO A 15 -37.91 56.89 3.84
C PRO A 15 -39.25 57.65 3.77
N LEU A 16 -39.85 57.70 2.57
CA LEU A 16 -41.24 58.13 2.40
C LEU A 16 -42.08 57.06 1.69
N ILE A 17 -43.17 56.72 2.40
CA ILE A 17 -44.33 55.92 2.02
C ILE A 17 -45.28 56.82 1.23
N GLY A 18 -45.93 56.26 0.21
CA GLY A 18 -47.03 56.91 -0.50
C GLY A 18 -48.02 55.89 -1.06
N ALA A 19 -49.03 55.54 -0.26
CA ALA A 19 -50.23 54.83 -0.70
C ALA A 19 -51.30 55.85 -1.05
N LEU A 20 -52.01 55.67 -2.17
CA LEU A 20 -53.31 56.30 -2.38
C LEU A 20 -54.27 55.31 -3.08
N LEU A 21 -55.30 54.92 -2.32
CA LEU A 21 -56.55 54.33 -2.81
C LEU A 21 -57.51 55.46 -3.19
N VAL A 22 -58.16 55.36 -4.35
CA VAL A 22 -59.51 55.91 -4.58
C VAL A 22 -60.30 54.91 -5.42
N ALA A 23 -61.53 54.67 -5.00
CA ALA A 23 -62.46 53.69 -5.53
C ALA A 23 -63.66 54.36 -6.23
N VAL A 24 -64.40 53.50 -6.95
CA VAL A 24 -65.83 53.55 -7.33
C VAL A 24 -66.23 54.38 -8.57
N LEU A 25 -66.69 53.69 -9.63
CA LEU A 25 -68.12 53.60 -10.01
C LEU A 25 -68.30 52.78 -11.29
N GLY A 26 -69.25 51.85 -11.23
CA GLY A 26 -69.61 50.95 -12.31
C GLY A 26 -70.52 51.59 -13.36
N GLY A 27 -70.54 50.99 -14.53
CA GLY A 27 -71.43 51.29 -15.63
C GLY A 27 -71.26 50.25 -16.73
N ALA A 28 -72.12 49.25 -16.74
CA ALA A 28 -72.23 48.29 -17.84
C ALA A 28 -73.03 48.93 -18.97
N MET A 29 -72.49 48.96 -20.21
CA MET A 29 -73.30 48.97 -21.43
C MET A 29 -72.61 48.27 -22.59
N ALA A 30 -73.40 47.34 -23.13
CA ALA A 30 -73.39 46.61 -24.39
C ALA A 30 -72.39 46.99 -25.51
N SER A 31 -71.70 45.94 -25.93
CA SER A 31 -71.16 45.58 -27.25
C SER A 31 -71.76 46.26 -28.50
N ARG A 32 -70.86 46.80 -29.33
CA ARG A 32 -70.93 46.70 -30.80
C ARG A 32 -69.54 46.31 -31.31
N ALA A 33 -69.47 45.19 -32.01
CA ALA A 33 -68.25 44.68 -32.63
C ALA A 33 -68.12 45.28 -34.05
N GLU A 34 -67.05 46.03 -34.28
CA GLU A 34 -66.53 46.33 -35.62
C GLU A 34 -65.26 45.48 -35.81
N ALA A 35 -65.21 44.74 -36.92
CA ALA A 35 -64.13 43.83 -37.24
C ALA A 35 -62.86 44.62 -37.61
N GLN A 36 -61.87 44.62 -36.71
CA GLN A 36 -60.49 44.98 -37.01
C GLN A 36 -59.71 43.69 -37.31
N THR A 37 -59.12 43.60 -38.50
CA THR A 37 -58.14 42.58 -38.86
C THR A 37 -56.88 42.74 -37.99
N PRO A 38 -56.48 41.73 -37.20
CA PRO A 38 -55.26 41.83 -36.41
C PRO A 38 -54.03 41.65 -37.30
N ILE A 39 -53.12 42.62 -37.23
CA ILE A 39 -51.73 42.47 -37.65
C ILE A 39 -51.09 41.49 -36.65
N VAL A 40 -50.77 40.28 -37.11
CA VAL A 40 -50.05 39.27 -36.32
C VAL A 40 -48.58 39.71 -36.23
N PRO A 41 -48.02 39.98 -35.04
CA PRO A 41 -46.58 40.17 -34.90
C PRO A 41 -45.86 38.85 -35.24
N PRO A 42 -44.65 38.90 -35.83
CA PRO A 42 -43.89 37.68 -36.09
C PRO A 42 -43.71 36.92 -34.77
N SER A 43 -44.13 35.66 -34.78
CA SER A 43 -43.92 34.72 -33.69
C SER A 43 -42.43 34.71 -33.37
N VAL A 44 -42.06 35.15 -32.16
CA VAL A 44 -40.76 34.82 -31.58
C VAL A 44 -40.77 33.30 -31.48
N ALA A 45 -40.06 32.62 -32.39
CA ALA A 45 -39.90 31.18 -32.34
C ALA A 45 -39.41 30.84 -30.93
N GLN A 46 -40.25 30.14 -30.16
CA GLN A 46 -39.83 29.61 -28.87
C GLN A 46 -38.59 28.74 -29.13
N PRO A 47 -37.49 28.92 -28.39
CA PRO A 47 -36.35 28.03 -28.51
C PRO A 47 -36.84 26.59 -28.35
N PRO A 48 -36.34 25.64 -29.16
CA PRO A 48 -36.77 24.25 -29.08
C PRO A 48 -36.72 23.77 -27.63
N ALA A 49 -37.82 23.16 -27.17
CA ALA A 49 -37.93 22.69 -25.80
C ALA A 49 -36.82 21.66 -25.53
N VAL A 50 -35.98 21.96 -24.55
CA VAL A 50 -34.87 21.09 -24.15
C VAL A 50 -35.44 19.81 -23.55
N GLN A 51 -35.09 18.65 -24.12
CA GLN A 51 -35.60 17.35 -23.69
C GLN A 51 -34.56 16.65 -22.80
N LEU A 52 -34.98 16.07 -21.67
CA LEU A 52 -34.09 15.21 -20.87
C LEU A 52 -33.78 13.93 -21.64
N SER A 53 -32.49 13.61 -21.81
CA SER A 53 -32.09 12.36 -22.46
C SER A 53 -32.25 11.17 -21.51
N THR A 54 -32.67 10.04 -22.06
CA THR A 54 -32.74 8.73 -21.36
C THR A 54 -31.65 7.76 -21.83
N THR A 55 -30.93 8.08 -22.91
CA THR A 55 -29.91 7.20 -23.53
C THR A 55 -28.49 7.71 -23.36
N MET A 56 -28.31 8.96 -22.92
CA MET A 56 -27.02 9.56 -22.60
C MET A 56 -26.86 9.79 -21.10
N GLN A 57 -25.62 9.70 -20.61
CA GLN A 57 -25.26 9.93 -19.22
C GLN A 57 -23.94 10.68 -19.11
N ILE A 58 -23.81 11.53 -18.08
CA ILE A 58 -22.53 12.14 -17.74
C ILE A 58 -21.74 11.14 -16.90
N SER A 59 -20.60 10.69 -17.44
CA SER A 59 -19.63 9.86 -16.71
C SER A 59 -18.48 10.74 -16.24
N TRP A 60 -18.02 10.52 -15.01
CA TRP A 60 -16.89 11.25 -14.46
C TRP A 60 -16.05 10.36 -13.56
N GLU A 61 -14.78 10.73 -13.47
CA GLU A 61 -13.81 10.06 -12.60
C GLU A 61 -12.85 11.06 -11.99
N VAL A 62 -12.36 10.76 -10.80
CA VAL A 62 -11.24 11.45 -10.19
C VAL A 62 -9.98 11.09 -10.97
N ARG A 63 -9.12 12.09 -11.22
CA ARG A 63 -7.81 11.88 -11.83
C ARG A 63 -6.76 11.67 -10.75
N ASN A 64 -5.78 10.80 -11.02
CA ASN A 64 -4.72 10.46 -10.08
C ASN A 64 -5.26 10.19 -8.65
N ARG A 65 -6.12 9.17 -8.55
CA ARG A 65 -7.01 8.94 -7.39
C ARG A 65 -6.27 8.44 -6.17
N PHE A 66 -5.14 7.75 -6.37
CA PHE A 66 -4.27 7.34 -5.28
C PHE A 66 -3.26 8.44 -4.97
N ARG A 67 -3.55 9.22 -3.92
CA ARG A 67 -2.91 10.53 -3.70
C ARG A 67 -1.44 10.46 -3.33
N LEU A 68 -0.93 9.30 -2.94
CA LEU A 68 0.50 9.12 -2.68
C LEU A 68 1.34 9.29 -3.95
N PHE A 69 0.79 9.04 -5.14
CA PHE A 69 1.48 9.33 -6.41
C PHE A 69 1.43 10.82 -6.75
N ARG A 70 2.60 11.42 -6.97
CA ARG A 70 2.70 12.83 -7.40
C ARG A 70 2.29 13.04 -8.84
N GLU A 71 2.36 12.01 -9.67
CA GLU A 71 2.10 12.13 -11.10
C GLU A 71 1.06 11.10 -11.56
N GLU A 72 0.07 11.56 -12.31
CA GLU A 72 -1.02 10.74 -12.83
C GLU A 72 -0.54 9.55 -13.66
N ARG A 73 0.61 9.65 -14.36
CA ARG A 73 1.16 8.55 -15.14
C ARG A 73 1.42 7.30 -14.30
N ASP A 74 1.86 7.47 -13.04
CA ASP A 74 2.15 6.37 -12.13
C ASP A 74 0.86 5.69 -11.69
N PHE A 75 -0.21 6.47 -11.47
CA PHE A 75 -1.53 5.94 -11.18
C PHE A 75 -2.17 5.25 -12.39
N LYS A 76 -2.04 5.85 -13.59
CA LYS A 76 -2.60 5.29 -14.82
C LYS A 76 -2.00 3.93 -15.16
N LEU A 77 -0.70 3.73 -14.92
CA LEU A 77 -0.08 2.41 -15.03
C LEU A 77 -0.80 1.35 -14.19
N GLN A 78 -1.19 1.71 -12.96
CA GLN A 78 -1.93 0.80 -12.08
C GLN A 78 -3.35 0.54 -12.58
N VAL A 79 -4.08 1.59 -12.99
CA VAL A 79 -5.43 1.45 -13.58
C VAL A 79 -5.42 0.53 -14.81
N ASP A 80 -4.48 0.74 -15.72
CA ASP A 80 -4.36 -0.05 -16.94
C ASP A 80 -3.97 -1.52 -16.62
N SER A 81 -3.11 -1.74 -15.61
CA SER A 81 -2.71 -3.10 -15.18
C SER A 81 -3.85 -3.88 -14.50
N LEU A 82 -4.69 -3.20 -13.72
CA LEU A 82 -5.82 -3.78 -12.97
C LEU A 82 -7.08 -3.92 -13.80
N SER A 83 -7.13 -3.39 -15.02
CA SER A 83 -8.30 -3.49 -15.90
C SER A 83 -8.62 -4.96 -16.21
N GLY A 84 -9.74 -5.46 -15.68
CA GLY A 84 -10.17 -6.85 -15.82
C GLY A 84 -9.29 -7.87 -15.09
N ARG A 85 -8.45 -7.44 -14.14
CA ARG A 85 -7.54 -8.31 -13.38
C ARG A 85 -7.69 -8.10 -11.87
N ASN A 86 -7.38 -9.15 -11.10
CA ASN A 86 -7.11 -9.01 -9.67
C ASN A 86 -5.69 -8.45 -9.44
N ILE A 87 -5.33 -8.16 -8.19
CA ILE A 87 -4.07 -7.52 -7.83
C ILE A 87 -2.88 -8.44 -8.13
N LEU A 88 -3.01 -9.75 -7.87
CA LEU A 88 -1.96 -10.72 -8.21
C LEU A 88 -1.67 -10.78 -9.71
N ALA A 89 -2.70 -10.92 -10.54
CA ALA A 89 -2.53 -10.96 -12.00
C ALA A 89 -2.01 -9.63 -12.56
N ALA A 90 -2.40 -8.49 -11.97
CA ALA A 90 -1.82 -7.19 -12.30
C ALA A 90 -0.34 -7.11 -11.92
N GLU A 91 0.07 -7.64 -10.77
CA GLU A 91 1.48 -7.70 -10.37
C GLU A 91 2.31 -8.57 -11.33
N GLN A 92 1.80 -9.73 -11.76
CA GLN A 92 2.48 -10.58 -12.75
C GLN A 92 2.64 -9.89 -14.11
N ALA A 93 1.62 -9.12 -14.54
CA ALA A 93 1.70 -8.32 -15.75
C ALA A 93 2.75 -7.20 -15.63
N LEU A 94 2.77 -6.47 -14.51
CA LEU A 94 3.75 -5.42 -14.22
C LEU A 94 5.17 -5.97 -14.07
N ALA A 95 5.32 -7.15 -13.47
CA ALA A 95 6.59 -7.87 -13.40
C ALA A 95 7.12 -8.16 -14.81
N THR A 96 6.28 -8.69 -15.70
CA THR A 96 6.65 -8.93 -17.10
C THR A 96 7.03 -7.63 -17.82
N GLN A 97 6.21 -6.58 -17.68
CA GLN A 97 6.46 -5.26 -18.30
C GLN A 97 7.77 -4.62 -17.81
N SER A 98 8.17 -4.91 -16.57
CA SER A 98 9.40 -4.38 -15.96
C SER A 98 10.61 -5.31 -16.11
N ASP A 99 10.52 -6.40 -16.89
CA ASP A 99 11.55 -7.44 -17.02
C ASP A 99 11.94 -8.02 -15.64
N GLY A 100 10.97 -8.16 -14.73
CA GLY A 100 11.16 -8.66 -13.37
C GLY A 100 12.08 -7.79 -12.49
N ARG A 101 12.37 -6.54 -12.90
CA ARG A 101 13.20 -5.58 -12.13
C ARG A 101 12.37 -4.68 -11.20
N GLY A 102 11.05 -4.84 -11.23
CA GLY A 102 10.10 -4.09 -10.41
C GLY A 102 9.60 -2.82 -11.10
N TRP A 103 8.28 -2.61 -11.08
CA TRP A 103 7.62 -1.41 -11.58
C TRP A 103 7.84 -0.18 -10.68
N ALA A 104 7.96 -0.37 -9.35
CA ALA A 104 8.05 0.74 -8.38
C ALA A 104 9.34 1.56 -8.48
N ARG A 105 10.41 0.98 -9.06
CA ARG A 105 11.73 1.62 -9.19
C ARG A 105 11.68 2.98 -9.88
N ASN A 106 10.73 3.15 -10.80
CA ASN A 106 10.54 4.38 -11.53
C ASN A 106 9.68 5.38 -10.77
N THR A 107 8.86 4.94 -9.82
CA THR A 107 7.85 5.75 -9.10
C THR A 107 8.37 6.28 -7.75
N LEU A 108 9.35 5.62 -7.14
CA LEU A 108 9.91 5.95 -5.82
C LEU A 108 10.23 7.44 -5.61
N GLY A 109 10.83 8.11 -6.61
CA GLY A 109 11.17 9.54 -6.54
C GLY A 109 9.99 10.51 -6.69
N ARG A 110 8.79 10.00 -6.94
CA ARG A 110 7.57 10.75 -7.29
C ARG A 110 6.41 10.44 -6.36
N LEU A 111 6.71 10.28 -5.07
CA LEU A 111 5.71 10.05 -4.03
C LEU A 111 5.50 11.29 -3.17
N CYS A 112 4.29 11.51 -2.67
CA CYS A 112 3.97 12.52 -1.66
C CYS A 112 4.46 12.13 -0.26
N ILE A 113 5.67 11.58 -0.16
CA ILE A 113 6.34 11.16 1.07
C ILE A 113 7.82 11.55 0.97
N ASP A 114 8.41 11.95 2.08
CA ASP A 114 9.85 12.19 2.16
C ASP A 114 10.63 10.91 2.52
N ALA A 115 11.96 10.98 2.44
CA ALA A 115 12.81 9.83 2.74
C ALA A 115 12.80 9.43 4.24
N ALA A 116 12.26 10.27 5.12
CA ALA A 116 12.01 9.95 6.52
C ALA A 116 10.63 9.29 6.73
N GLY A 117 9.85 9.08 5.65
CA GLY A 117 8.55 8.42 5.69
C GLY A 117 7.41 9.33 6.12
N ARG A 118 7.61 10.65 6.13
CA ARG A 118 6.56 11.62 6.45
C ARG A 118 5.89 12.10 5.19
N VAL A 119 4.56 12.18 5.22
CA VAL A 119 3.79 12.72 4.10
C VAL A 119 4.20 14.17 3.82
N SER A 120 4.39 14.50 2.55
CA SER A 120 4.78 15.85 2.13
C SER A 120 3.61 16.81 2.35
N GLU A 121 3.81 17.88 3.12
CA GLU A 121 2.79 18.88 3.42
C GLU A 121 3.39 20.29 3.27
N PRO A 122 3.05 21.06 2.20
CA PRO A 122 2.20 20.66 1.07
C PRO A 122 2.90 19.65 0.14
N CYS A 123 2.13 18.80 -0.54
CA CYS A 123 2.62 17.99 -1.66
C CYS A 123 2.39 18.74 -2.98
N THR A 124 3.31 18.63 -3.93
CA THR A 124 3.07 19.06 -5.32
C THR A 124 2.65 17.85 -6.14
N ARG A 125 1.36 17.74 -6.48
CA ARG A 125 0.75 16.65 -7.24
C ARG A 125 0.21 17.18 -8.55
N ASP A 126 0.60 16.56 -9.66
CA ASP A 126 0.27 16.99 -11.03
C ASP A 126 0.55 18.48 -11.27
N GLY A 127 1.66 18.98 -10.72
CA GLY A 127 2.08 20.38 -10.79
C GLY A 127 1.37 21.33 -9.82
N VAL A 128 0.39 20.86 -9.04
CA VAL A 128 -0.42 21.67 -8.12
C VAL A 128 0.01 21.41 -6.68
N LYS A 129 0.29 22.49 -5.92
CA LYS A 129 0.52 22.38 -4.47
C LYS A 129 -0.82 22.20 -3.76
N GLU A 130 -0.96 21.10 -3.02
CA GLU A 130 -2.14 20.79 -2.23
C GLU A 130 -1.75 20.20 -0.87
N SER A 131 -2.66 20.30 0.10
CA SER A 131 -2.49 19.59 1.37
C SER A 131 -2.72 18.09 1.18
N TYR A 132 -1.79 17.28 1.68
CA TYR A 132 -1.90 15.83 1.55
C TYR A 132 -2.99 15.26 2.45
N LEU A 133 -3.12 15.73 3.69
CA LEU A 133 -4.14 15.19 4.61
C LEU A 133 -5.52 15.84 4.47
N THR A 134 -5.56 17.09 3.98
CA THR A 134 -6.79 17.89 3.90
C THR A 134 -6.94 18.56 2.53
N PRO A 135 -7.23 17.82 1.46
CA PRO A 135 -7.47 18.40 0.15
C PRO A 135 -8.71 19.28 0.18
N VAL A 136 -8.67 20.40 -0.55
CA VAL A 136 -9.81 21.33 -0.68
C VAL A 136 -10.55 21.15 -2.00
N ASP A 137 -9.96 20.43 -2.94
CA ASP A 137 -10.50 20.10 -4.25
C ASP A 137 -9.83 18.83 -4.80
N HIS A 138 -10.42 18.26 -5.85
CA HIS A 138 -9.88 17.10 -6.55
C HIS A 138 -9.95 17.30 -8.07
N PRO A 139 -8.92 16.89 -8.83
CA PRO A 139 -8.98 16.88 -10.28
C PRO A 139 -9.92 15.77 -10.75
N VAL A 140 -10.80 16.08 -11.69
CA VAL A 140 -11.74 15.14 -12.31
C VAL A 140 -11.69 15.25 -13.83
N ALA A 141 -11.98 14.14 -14.50
CA ALA A 141 -12.29 14.08 -15.92
C ALA A 141 -13.78 13.78 -16.07
N VAL A 142 -14.47 14.56 -16.90
CA VAL A 142 -15.92 14.47 -17.14
C VAL A 142 -16.14 14.28 -18.63
N ARG A 143 -17.00 13.35 -19.01
CA ARG A 143 -17.34 13.05 -20.41
C ARG A 143 -18.80 12.68 -20.54
N LEU A 144 -19.34 12.86 -21.74
CA LEU A 144 -20.63 12.31 -22.10
C LEU A 144 -20.44 10.86 -22.56
N ALA A 145 -21.34 9.97 -22.16
CA ALA A 145 -21.34 8.56 -22.53
C ALA A 145 -22.76 8.10 -22.91
N GLY A 146 -22.87 6.97 -23.60
CA GLY A 146 -24.13 6.46 -24.15
C GLY A 146 -24.26 6.75 -25.64
N GLU A 147 -25.49 6.90 -26.13
CA GLU A 147 -25.80 7.13 -27.55
C GLU A 147 -25.59 8.60 -27.95
N VAL A 148 -24.32 9.05 -27.93
CA VAL A 148 -23.95 10.42 -28.29
C VAL A 148 -23.97 10.58 -29.83
N PRO A 149 -24.74 11.52 -30.41
CA PRO A 149 -24.75 11.73 -31.84
C PRO A 149 -23.37 12.16 -32.38
N VAL A 150 -22.96 11.61 -33.52
CA VAL A 150 -21.65 11.92 -34.14
C VAL A 150 -21.62 13.39 -34.56
N GLY A 151 -20.57 14.11 -34.15
CA GLY A 151 -20.41 15.54 -34.44
C GLY A 151 -21.32 16.46 -33.61
N ALA A 152 -21.95 15.94 -32.56
CA ALA A 152 -22.73 16.76 -31.63
C ALA A 152 -21.83 17.75 -30.87
N VAL A 153 -22.41 18.92 -30.58
CA VAL A 153 -21.78 19.96 -29.75
C VAL A 153 -22.39 19.91 -28.36
N CYS A 154 -21.52 19.85 -27.35
CA CYS A 154 -21.89 19.80 -25.95
C CYS A 154 -21.62 21.13 -25.26
N ALA A 155 -22.68 21.78 -24.78
CA ALA A 155 -22.61 22.96 -23.93
C ALA A 155 -22.70 22.57 -22.45
N TRP A 156 -21.55 22.49 -21.79
CA TRP A 156 -21.39 22.14 -20.38
C TRP A 156 -21.55 23.35 -19.46
N THR A 157 -22.23 23.15 -18.34
CA THR A 157 -22.33 24.10 -17.22
C THR A 157 -21.98 23.38 -15.92
N PHE A 158 -21.04 23.93 -15.16
CA PHE A 158 -20.61 23.45 -13.85
C PHE A 158 -20.92 24.52 -12.80
N GLU A 159 -21.74 24.17 -11.81
CA GLU A 159 -22.13 25.05 -10.70
C GLU A 159 -21.06 25.06 -9.59
N ASP A 160 -19.84 25.47 -9.95
CA ASP A 160 -18.63 25.44 -9.08
C ASP A 160 -18.16 26.82 -8.59
N GLY A 161 -18.89 27.88 -8.96
CA GLY A 161 -18.61 29.27 -8.64
C GLY A 161 -19.77 30.20 -9.02
N ASP A 162 -19.58 31.50 -8.81
CA ASP A 162 -20.48 32.56 -9.27
C ASP A 162 -19.67 33.59 -10.07
N PRO A 163 -19.83 33.70 -11.41
CA PRO A 163 -20.77 32.93 -12.23
C PRO A 163 -20.35 31.45 -12.41
N PRO A 164 -21.29 30.55 -12.81
CA PRO A 164 -20.98 29.16 -13.12
C PRO A 164 -19.97 29.04 -14.26
N ARG A 165 -19.14 27.99 -14.23
CA ARG A 165 -18.20 27.71 -15.31
C ARG A 165 -18.93 27.08 -16.49
N GLN A 166 -18.74 27.65 -17.68
CA GLN A 166 -19.33 27.14 -18.92
C GLN A 166 -18.25 26.73 -19.92
N SER A 167 -18.56 25.72 -20.75
CA SER A 167 -17.67 25.27 -21.83
C SER A 167 -18.48 24.70 -22.98
N THR A 168 -18.10 24.98 -24.23
CA THR A 168 -18.76 24.46 -25.43
C THR A 168 -17.74 23.86 -26.36
N LEU A 169 -17.86 22.56 -26.64
CA LEU A 169 -16.90 21.75 -27.38
C LEU A 169 -17.61 20.56 -28.05
N ASP A 170 -16.88 19.82 -28.89
CA ASP A 170 -17.33 18.53 -29.41
C ASP A 170 -17.64 17.57 -28.24
N CYS A 171 -18.75 16.85 -28.32
CA CYS A 171 -19.17 15.93 -27.26
C CYS A 171 -18.20 14.74 -27.02
N ALA A 172 -17.30 14.46 -27.95
CA ALA A 172 -16.25 13.45 -27.78
C ALA A 172 -15.09 13.91 -26.87
N GLU A 173 -14.90 15.23 -26.72
CA GLU A 173 -13.79 15.79 -25.95
C GLU A 173 -14.10 15.78 -24.44
N PRO A 174 -13.21 15.25 -23.57
CA PRO A 174 -13.42 15.25 -22.14
C PRO A 174 -13.13 16.63 -21.51
N ILE A 175 -13.90 17.01 -20.50
CA ILE A 175 -13.62 18.17 -19.65
C ILE A 175 -12.76 17.78 -18.45
N ASN A 176 -11.62 18.44 -18.32
CA ASN A 176 -10.76 18.34 -17.15
C ASN A 176 -10.92 19.58 -16.25
N LEU A 177 -11.28 19.37 -14.99
CA LEU A 177 -11.42 20.45 -14.02
C LEU A 177 -11.05 20.00 -12.59
N ARG A 178 -10.88 20.94 -11.67
CA ARG A 178 -10.84 20.65 -10.23
C ARG A 178 -12.18 21.03 -9.61
N VAL A 179 -12.78 20.10 -8.87
CA VAL A 179 -14.05 20.30 -8.16
C VAL A 179 -13.79 20.40 -6.66
N ARG A 180 -14.51 21.29 -5.97
CA ARG A 180 -14.33 21.51 -4.53
C ARG A 180 -14.69 20.26 -3.73
N TYR A 181 -13.88 19.94 -2.72
CA TYR A 181 -14.17 18.88 -1.76
C TYR A 181 -15.22 19.34 -0.74
N GLY A 182 -16.08 18.41 -0.29
CA GLY A 182 -17.13 18.69 0.71
C GLY A 182 -18.40 19.35 0.17
N ARG A 183 -18.47 19.70 -1.12
CA ARG A 183 -19.69 20.23 -1.77
C ARG A 183 -19.94 19.57 -3.10
N ALA A 184 -21.15 19.04 -3.31
CA ALA A 184 -21.56 18.55 -4.61
C ALA A 184 -21.57 19.68 -5.64
N THR A 185 -21.01 19.42 -6.82
CA THR A 185 -21.02 20.33 -7.97
C THR A 185 -22.07 19.85 -8.97
N PRO A 186 -23.24 20.50 -9.07
CA PRO A 186 -24.19 20.22 -10.13
C PRO A 186 -23.56 20.45 -11.50
N VAL A 187 -23.80 19.52 -12.43
CA VAL A 187 -23.32 19.59 -13.82
C VAL A 187 -24.49 19.39 -14.76
N THR A 188 -24.60 20.25 -15.76
CA THR A 188 -25.57 20.16 -16.85
C THR A 188 -24.81 20.15 -18.16
N VAL A 189 -25.24 19.34 -19.12
CA VAL A 189 -24.77 19.41 -20.51
C VAL A 189 -25.97 19.44 -21.44
N ASP A 190 -26.00 20.43 -22.32
CA ASP A 190 -26.94 20.54 -23.43
C ASP A 190 -26.26 20.08 -24.72
N VAL A 191 -26.79 19.02 -25.31
CA VAL A 191 -26.26 18.32 -26.50
C VAL A 191 -27.06 18.78 -27.71
N SER A 192 -26.37 19.32 -28.71
CA SER A 192 -27.00 19.80 -29.94
C SER A 192 -26.42 19.07 -31.15
N SER A 193 -27.30 18.54 -32.00
CA SER A 193 -26.97 17.76 -33.20
C SER A 193 -27.82 18.27 -34.37
N GLY A 194 -27.23 19.11 -35.23
CA GLY A 194 -27.92 19.68 -36.38
C GLY A 194 -29.19 20.47 -36.01
N SER A 195 -30.33 20.11 -36.61
CA SER A 195 -31.62 20.80 -36.43
C SER A 195 -32.52 20.18 -35.36
N GLU A 196 -32.06 19.14 -34.65
CA GLU A 196 -32.84 18.51 -33.59
C GLU A 196 -32.90 19.39 -32.34
N ALA A 197 -33.94 19.19 -31.51
CA ALA A 197 -34.06 19.89 -30.24
C ALA A 197 -32.89 19.49 -29.31
N PRO A 198 -32.26 20.44 -28.60
CA PRO A 198 -31.17 20.12 -27.69
C PRO A 198 -31.61 19.11 -26.61
N GLN A 199 -30.79 18.09 -26.39
CA GLN A 199 -31.00 17.11 -25.33
C GLN A 199 -30.18 17.50 -24.11
N ARG A 200 -30.77 17.40 -22.91
CA ARG A 200 -30.12 17.74 -21.65
C ARG A 200 -29.82 16.51 -20.82
N VAL A 201 -28.62 16.50 -20.25
CA VAL A 201 -28.21 15.53 -19.24
C VAL A 201 -27.70 16.28 -18.02
N THR A 202 -28.03 15.79 -16.83
CA THR A 202 -27.62 16.41 -15.56
C THR A 202 -27.04 15.37 -14.61
N THR A 203 -26.05 15.75 -13.81
CA THR A 203 -25.52 14.93 -12.71
C THR A 203 -25.00 15.82 -11.57
N GLN A 204 -24.55 15.20 -10.49
CA GLN A 204 -23.80 15.87 -9.43
C GLN A 204 -22.44 15.20 -9.26
N ILE A 205 -21.38 16.00 -9.23
CA ILE A 205 -20.03 15.53 -8.93
C ILE A 205 -19.76 15.79 -7.45
N ALA A 206 -19.58 14.72 -6.69
CA ALA A 206 -19.18 14.77 -5.28
C ALA A 206 -18.09 13.72 -5.05
N VAL A 207 -16.84 14.16 -4.92
CA VAL A 207 -15.72 13.26 -4.70
C VAL A 207 -15.71 12.79 -3.25
N ARG A 208 -15.69 11.47 -3.06
CA ARG A 208 -15.45 10.85 -1.75
C ARG A 208 -13.95 10.61 -1.57
N ASP A 209 -13.31 11.33 -0.65
CA ASP A 209 -11.91 11.09 -0.30
C ASP A 209 -11.83 10.17 0.92
N VAL A 210 -11.37 8.94 0.72
CA VAL A 210 -11.21 7.92 1.75
C VAL A 210 -9.85 8.06 2.42
N PHE A 211 -9.82 8.29 3.74
CA PHE A 211 -8.60 8.35 4.53
C PHE A 211 -8.28 7.00 5.16
N ILE A 212 -7.19 6.36 4.71
CA ILE A 212 -6.73 5.04 5.16
C ILE A 212 -5.37 5.17 5.84
N ALA A 213 -5.19 4.53 6.99
CA ALA A 213 -3.88 4.37 7.62
C ALA A 213 -3.42 2.91 7.58
N GLY A 214 -2.16 2.68 7.22
CA GLY A 214 -1.54 1.35 7.26
C GLY A 214 -0.61 1.22 8.46
N LEU A 215 -0.92 0.32 9.38
CA LEU A 215 -0.14 0.08 10.61
C LEU A 215 0.28 -1.39 10.68
N GLY A 216 1.32 -1.68 11.46
CA GLY A 216 1.75 -3.05 11.70
C GLY A 216 3.26 -3.26 11.63
N ASP A 217 3.63 -4.52 11.48
CA ASP A 217 5.01 -5.00 11.46
C ASP A 217 5.62 -5.07 10.05
N SER A 218 6.60 -5.97 9.88
CA SER A 218 7.34 -6.17 8.64
C SER A 218 6.46 -6.58 7.47
N ILE A 219 5.43 -7.40 7.71
CA ILE A 219 4.49 -7.85 6.68
C ILE A 219 3.61 -6.67 6.22
N ALA A 220 3.18 -5.82 7.15
CA ALA A 220 2.47 -4.59 6.82
C ALA A 220 3.36 -3.58 6.07
N SER A 221 4.64 -3.49 6.41
CA SER A 221 5.59 -2.56 5.77
C SER A 221 5.96 -2.96 4.33
N GLY A 222 5.97 -4.26 4.02
CA GLY A 222 6.41 -4.80 2.74
C GLY A 222 7.88 -5.24 2.71
N GLU A 223 8.45 -5.59 3.86
CA GLU A 223 9.83 -6.05 3.99
C GLU A 223 10.15 -7.19 3.00
N GLY A 224 11.39 -7.21 2.48
CA GLY A 224 11.83 -8.13 1.42
C GLY A 224 11.53 -7.69 -0.03
N ASN A 225 10.72 -6.64 -0.24
CA ASN A 225 10.36 -6.11 -1.55
C ASN A 225 10.70 -4.61 -1.75
N PRO A 226 11.99 -4.22 -1.79
CA PRO A 226 12.42 -2.83 -1.95
C PRO A 226 11.92 -2.17 -3.24
N ASP A 227 11.35 -0.96 -3.17
CA ASP A 227 10.88 -0.21 -4.34
C ASP A 227 11.91 -0.15 -5.48
N ARG A 228 13.19 -0.10 -5.11
CA ARG A 228 14.31 -0.40 -6.02
C ARG A 228 15.16 -1.53 -5.43
N PRO A 229 15.23 -2.71 -6.05
CA PRO A 229 16.10 -3.78 -5.59
C PRO A 229 17.57 -3.38 -5.73
N VAL A 230 18.42 -4.06 -4.96
CA VAL A 230 19.87 -3.88 -5.04
C VAL A 230 20.34 -4.22 -6.46
N ALA A 231 21.24 -3.41 -7.01
CA ALA A 231 21.92 -3.78 -8.25
C ALA A 231 23.08 -4.72 -7.89
N LEU A 232 23.11 -5.90 -8.49
CA LEU A 232 24.11 -6.94 -8.17
C LEU A 232 25.35 -6.82 -9.05
N SER A 233 26.51 -7.02 -8.45
CA SER A 233 27.79 -7.20 -9.13
C SER A 233 27.95 -8.68 -9.48
N ASP A 234 28.47 -8.96 -10.68
CA ASP A 234 28.80 -10.33 -11.08
C ASP A 234 30.04 -10.85 -10.36
N GLU A 235 30.90 -9.93 -9.90
CA GLU A 235 32.06 -10.27 -9.08
C GLU A 235 31.71 -10.58 -7.62
N GLY A 236 32.54 -11.42 -7.01
CA GLY A 236 32.46 -11.80 -5.61
C GLY A 236 32.86 -10.67 -4.67
N PHE A 237 32.13 -10.59 -3.57
CA PHE A 237 32.41 -9.80 -2.39
C PHE A 237 32.72 -10.73 -1.23
N CYS A 238 33.84 -10.49 -0.56
CA CYS A 238 34.36 -11.33 0.50
C CYS A 238 33.61 -11.10 1.81
N PHE A 239 33.20 -12.18 2.48
CA PHE A 239 32.75 -12.17 3.86
C PHE A 239 33.65 -13.07 4.69
N ARG A 240 34.04 -12.60 5.88
CA ARG A 240 34.71 -13.43 6.87
C ARG A 240 33.71 -14.43 7.44
N SER A 241 34.21 -15.59 7.81
CA SER A 241 33.50 -16.62 8.55
C SER A 241 33.87 -16.50 10.02
N TYR A 242 32.92 -16.79 10.91
CA TYR A 242 33.11 -16.66 12.36
C TYR A 242 34.18 -17.61 12.93
N LEU A 243 34.54 -18.68 12.19
CA LEU A 243 35.34 -19.80 12.72
C LEU A 243 36.46 -20.32 11.80
N GLY A 244 36.71 -19.72 10.63
CA GLY A 244 37.93 -20.05 9.90
C GLY A 244 38.98 -19.02 10.25
N GLY A 245 40.22 -19.43 10.52
CA GLY A 245 41.35 -18.51 10.67
C GLY A 245 41.63 -17.74 9.36
N PRO A 246 42.88 -17.57 8.91
CA PRO A 246 43.18 -16.92 7.62
C PRO A 246 42.49 -17.58 6.39
N ALA A 247 41.87 -18.76 6.53
CA ALA A 247 41.07 -19.47 5.54
C ALA A 247 39.53 -19.33 5.72
N GLY A 248 39.06 -18.59 6.73
CA GLY A 248 37.64 -18.39 7.03
C GLY A 248 37.02 -17.28 6.23
N MET A 249 36.97 -17.41 4.91
CA MET A 249 36.34 -16.43 4.04
C MET A 249 35.50 -17.15 3.00
N TYR A 250 34.42 -16.51 2.57
CA TYR A 250 33.60 -16.98 1.45
C TYR A 250 33.16 -15.78 0.63
N PHE A 251 32.89 -15.99 -0.65
CA PHE A 251 32.49 -14.92 -1.56
C PHE A 251 31.04 -15.09 -1.98
N ARG A 252 30.32 -13.97 -2.08
CA ARG A 252 28.95 -13.88 -2.61
C ARG A 252 28.85 -12.67 -3.55
N PRO A 253 27.85 -12.58 -4.44
CA PRO A 253 27.72 -11.43 -5.32
C PRO A 253 27.72 -10.10 -4.57
N GLY A 254 28.52 -9.14 -5.03
CA GLY A 254 28.58 -7.81 -4.42
C GLY A 254 27.45 -6.87 -4.87
N ARG A 255 27.54 -5.60 -4.47
CA ARG A 255 26.68 -4.52 -5.00
C ARG A 255 27.32 -3.87 -6.23
N ALA A 256 26.59 -3.77 -7.33
CA ALA A 256 27.04 -3.05 -8.52
C ALA A 256 27.29 -1.57 -8.19
N GLY A 257 28.38 -1.02 -8.72
CA GLY A 257 28.76 0.37 -8.48
C GLY A 257 29.35 0.65 -7.09
N PHE A 258 29.52 -0.36 -6.22
CA PHE A 258 30.27 -0.22 -4.98
C PHE A 258 31.75 0.08 -5.27
N LYS A 259 32.25 1.18 -4.68
CA LYS A 259 33.62 1.68 -4.82
C LYS A 259 34.35 1.58 -3.47
N GLY A 260 34.69 0.36 -3.07
CA GLY A 260 35.47 0.08 -1.86
C GLY A 260 36.13 -1.29 -1.93
N ALA A 261 36.78 -1.68 -0.83
CA ALA A 261 37.44 -2.97 -0.68
C ALA A 261 36.45 -4.14 -0.89
N ARG A 262 36.77 -5.07 -1.80
CA ARG A 262 35.98 -6.29 -2.05
C ARG A 262 36.57 -7.51 -1.35
N ALA A 263 37.86 -7.48 -1.07
CA ALA A 263 38.59 -8.53 -0.37
C ALA A 263 38.64 -8.23 1.13
N CYS A 264 38.49 -9.26 1.96
CA CYS A 264 38.39 -9.12 3.41
C CYS A 264 39.67 -8.62 4.09
N ASP A 265 40.80 -8.56 3.41
CA ASP A 265 42.10 -8.10 3.92
C ASP A 265 42.38 -6.62 3.63
N THR A 266 41.45 -5.95 2.94
CA THR A 266 41.56 -4.54 2.57
C THR A 266 40.46 -3.72 3.26
N SER A 267 40.79 -2.55 3.80
CA SER A 267 39.82 -1.59 4.31
C SER A 267 40.27 -0.18 3.97
N ASP A 268 39.33 0.64 3.51
CA ASP A 268 39.57 2.02 3.07
C ASP A 268 38.89 3.08 3.97
N GLY A 269 38.30 2.67 5.09
CA GLY A 269 37.62 3.56 6.04
C GLY A 269 36.32 4.23 5.55
N MET A 270 35.98 4.15 4.26
CA MET A 270 34.75 4.69 3.67
C MET A 270 33.79 3.60 3.15
N SER A 271 34.22 2.35 3.21
CA SER A 271 33.50 1.17 2.71
C SER A 271 32.06 1.08 3.19
N LEU A 272 31.76 1.34 4.48
CA LEU A 272 30.38 1.28 4.99
C LEU A 272 29.45 2.30 4.31
N GLN A 273 29.89 3.55 4.16
CA GLN A 273 29.11 4.61 3.51
C GLN A 273 28.90 4.30 2.02
N ASN A 274 29.96 3.86 1.32
CA ASN A 274 29.88 3.51 -0.10
C ASN A 274 28.98 2.29 -0.32
N TRP A 275 29.04 1.32 0.60
CA TRP A 275 28.19 0.14 0.57
C TRP A 275 26.73 0.53 0.72
N GLN A 276 26.39 1.29 1.76
CA GLN A 276 25.02 1.76 2.02
C GLN A 276 24.44 2.59 0.86
N ARG A 277 25.25 3.41 0.17
CA ARG A 277 24.81 4.16 -1.03
C ARG A 277 24.39 3.29 -2.21
N ALA A 278 24.99 2.10 -2.34
CA ALA A 278 24.67 1.14 -3.41
C ALA A 278 23.55 0.16 -3.04
N GLY A 279 22.88 0.36 -1.89
CA GLY A 279 21.84 -0.53 -1.39
C GLY A 279 20.52 -0.46 -2.14
N ALA A 280 19.66 -1.42 -1.83
CA ALA A 280 18.25 -1.37 -2.18
C ALA A 280 17.58 -0.13 -1.57
N GLN A 281 16.45 0.31 -2.15
CA GLN A 281 15.77 1.52 -1.73
C GLN A 281 14.30 1.25 -1.46
N TRP A 282 13.83 1.84 -0.36
CA TRP A 282 12.46 1.87 0.10
C TRP A 282 11.97 3.30 0.11
N PHE A 283 10.68 3.54 -0.07
CA PHE A 283 10.11 4.87 0.12
C PHE A 283 10.23 5.34 1.57
N ASN A 284 10.37 4.40 2.51
CA ASN A 284 10.90 4.68 3.84
C ASN A 284 11.92 3.61 4.25
N PRO A 285 13.23 3.92 4.20
CA PRO A 285 14.29 2.98 4.60
C PRO A 285 14.23 2.62 6.08
N ALA A 286 13.92 3.56 6.96
CA ALA A 286 13.96 3.33 8.41
C ALA A 286 12.99 2.20 8.88
N CYS A 287 11.90 2.01 8.15
CA CYS A 287 10.83 1.05 8.42
C CYS A 287 10.59 0.06 7.27
N HIS A 288 11.48 -0.02 6.26
CA HIS A 288 11.31 -0.79 5.02
C HIS A 288 9.90 -0.69 4.40
N ARG A 289 9.31 0.52 4.40
CA ARG A 289 7.97 0.70 3.79
C ARG A 289 8.08 0.70 2.27
N SER A 290 7.19 -0.04 1.62
CA SER A 290 7.25 -0.34 0.19
C SER A 290 5.92 -0.18 -0.54
N LEU A 291 5.98 0.26 -1.81
CA LEU A 291 4.83 0.21 -2.71
C LEU A 291 4.38 -1.25 -2.97
N TYR A 292 5.27 -2.22 -2.72
CA TYR A 292 4.96 -3.64 -2.82
C TYR A 292 4.17 -4.20 -1.63
N SER A 293 4.00 -3.48 -0.53
CA SER A 293 3.26 -3.99 0.63
C SER A 293 1.79 -4.26 0.29
N TYR A 294 1.20 -5.27 0.94
CA TYR A 294 -0.20 -5.61 0.69
C TYR A 294 -1.14 -4.42 1.00
N GLN A 295 -0.78 -3.60 2.00
CA GLN A 295 -1.53 -2.42 2.41
C GLN A 295 -1.56 -1.36 1.31
N THR A 296 -0.39 -1.04 0.75
CA THR A 296 -0.27 -0.07 -0.35
C THR A 296 -0.99 -0.57 -1.59
N ARG A 297 -0.82 -1.85 -1.93
CA ARG A 297 -1.45 -2.49 -3.11
C ARG A 297 -2.97 -2.49 -3.03
N MET A 298 -3.52 -2.84 -1.87
CA MET A 298 -4.96 -2.79 -1.65
C MET A 298 -5.47 -1.35 -1.81
N ALA A 299 -4.78 -0.36 -1.24
CA ALA A 299 -5.17 1.05 -1.37
C ALA A 299 -5.09 1.58 -2.81
N ILE A 300 -4.09 1.16 -3.59
CA ILE A 300 -4.00 1.44 -5.04
C ILE A 300 -5.18 0.81 -5.78
N ALA A 301 -5.45 -0.47 -5.53
CA ALA A 301 -6.53 -1.20 -6.19
C ALA A 301 -7.91 -0.64 -5.86
N LEU A 302 -8.13 -0.26 -4.60
CA LEU A 302 -9.34 0.43 -4.15
C LEU A 302 -9.55 1.73 -4.96
N ALA A 303 -8.51 2.54 -5.14
CA ALA A 303 -8.59 3.76 -5.94
C ALA A 303 -8.81 3.48 -7.45
N ALA A 304 -8.16 2.46 -7.98
CA ALA A 304 -8.26 2.09 -9.39
C ALA A 304 -9.66 1.59 -9.77
N GLN A 305 -10.25 0.74 -8.93
CA GLN A 305 -11.54 0.09 -9.16
C GLN A 305 -12.76 0.97 -8.83
N ASN A 306 -12.55 2.12 -8.17
CA ASN A 306 -13.62 3.04 -7.79
C ASN A 306 -13.38 4.43 -8.41
N PRO A 307 -13.95 4.73 -9.59
CA PRO A 307 -13.63 5.95 -10.35
C PRO A 307 -13.97 7.27 -9.64
N GLN A 308 -14.93 7.23 -8.71
CA GLN A 308 -15.50 8.44 -8.08
C GLN A 308 -14.93 8.72 -6.68
N ILE A 309 -13.93 7.93 -6.24
CA ILE A 309 -13.24 8.16 -4.97
C ILE A 309 -11.82 8.68 -5.18
N ALA A 310 -11.30 9.37 -4.18
CA ALA A 310 -9.87 9.53 -3.95
C ALA A 310 -9.46 8.67 -2.74
N VAL A 311 -8.22 8.20 -2.73
CA VAL A 311 -7.64 7.47 -1.60
C VAL A 311 -6.45 8.26 -1.07
N THR A 312 -6.61 8.78 0.14
CA THR A 312 -5.53 9.35 0.95
C THR A 312 -4.97 8.26 1.85
N TYR A 313 -3.80 7.72 1.52
CA TYR A 313 -3.17 6.64 2.27
C TYR A 313 -2.00 7.16 3.12
N LEU A 314 -2.01 6.84 4.42
CA LEU A 314 -0.93 7.17 5.35
C LEU A 314 -0.20 5.87 5.77
N PRO A 315 0.96 5.56 5.16
CA PRO A 315 1.73 4.37 5.51
C PRO A 315 2.55 4.61 6.79
N LEU A 316 2.25 3.86 7.85
CA LEU A 316 2.90 3.95 9.16
C LEU A 316 3.57 2.64 9.62
N ALA A 317 3.20 1.50 9.03
CA ALA A 317 3.77 0.18 9.34
C ALA A 317 5.31 0.19 9.37
N CYS A 318 5.91 -0.63 10.25
CA CYS A 318 7.35 -0.63 10.43
C CYS A 318 7.89 -2.02 10.73
N THR A 319 8.90 -2.43 9.97
CA THR A 319 9.58 -3.71 10.21
C THR A 319 10.13 -3.83 11.65
N GLY A 320 9.85 -5.00 12.23
CA GLY A 320 10.24 -5.38 13.58
C GLY A 320 9.44 -4.70 14.69
N ALA A 321 8.33 -4.02 14.37
CA ALA A 321 7.40 -3.53 15.38
C ALA A 321 6.74 -4.71 16.12
N THR A 322 6.65 -4.59 17.44
CA THR A 322 5.73 -5.32 18.31
C THR A 322 4.57 -4.39 18.69
N ILE A 323 3.59 -4.87 19.46
CA ILE A 323 2.54 -4.01 20.00
C ILE A 323 3.15 -2.98 20.98
N ASP A 324 4.10 -3.39 21.81
CA ASP A 324 4.74 -2.47 22.77
C ASP A 324 5.77 -1.55 22.11
N GLU A 325 6.74 -2.11 21.38
CA GLU A 325 7.80 -1.37 20.69
C GLU A 325 7.43 -1.12 19.23
N GLY A 326 7.43 0.13 18.77
CA GLY A 326 7.10 0.50 17.39
C GLY A 326 5.63 0.88 17.20
N MET A 327 4.68 0.12 17.76
CA MET A 327 3.27 0.50 17.70
C MET A 327 2.92 1.55 18.78
N PHE A 328 3.26 1.29 20.06
CA PHE A 328 3.07 2.22 21.18
C PHE A 328 4.31 3.04 21.52
N GLY A 329 5.48 2.42 21.54
CA GLY A 329 6.77 3.05 21.79
C GLY A 329 7.53 3.40 20.50
N SER A 330 8.54 4.26 20.60
CA SER A 330 9.52 4.40 19.52
C SER A 330 10.31 3.11 19.35
N GLN A 331 10.75 2.81 18.13
CA GLN A 331 11.66 1.69 17.85
C GLN A 331 12.92 2.19 17.15
N ARG A 332 13.99 1.39 17.15
CA ARG A 332 15.21 1.72 16.41
C ARG A 332 14.97 1.66 14.89
N ALA A 333 15.53 2.61 14.15
CA ALA A 333 15.47 2.57 12.69
C ALA A 333 16.29 1.38 12.14
N ARG A 334 15.76 0.73 11.11
CA ARG A 334 16.41 -0.45 10.49
C ARG A 334 17.51 -0.04 9.53
N GLU A 335 17.28 1.01 8.75
CA GLU A 335 18.26 1.54 7.83
C GLU A 335 18.46 3.04 7.97
N CYS A 336 19.63 3.44 7.48
CA CYS A 336 20.07 4.80 7.40
C CYS A 336 19.44 5.47 6.17
N VAL A 337 19.00 6.73 6.28
CA VAL A 337 18.52 7.49 5.13
C VAL A 337 19.72 7.95 4.31
N VAL A 338 19.80 7.53 3.05
CA VAL A 338 20.85 7.96 2.12
C VAL A 338 20.41 9.26 1.42
N GLY A 339 21.00 10.38 1.82
CA GLY A 339 20.79 11.69 1.19
C GLY A 339 21.89 12.05 0.17
N LYS A 340 21.66 13.10 -0.62
CA LYS A 340 22.65 13.60 -1.60
C LYS A 340 24.00 13.99 -0.97
N ASN A 341 23.99 14.49 0.28
CA ASN A 341 25.16 15.05 0.95
C ASN A 341 25.71 14.16 2.08
N GLY A 342 25.16 12.96 2.29
CA GLY A 342 25.58 12.11 3.40
C GLY A 342 24.55 11.06 3.79
N LEU A 343 24.86 10.33 4.85
CA LEU A 343 23.97 9.34 5.43
C LEU A 343 23.43 9.86 6.76
N THR A 344 22.12 9.73 6.94
CA THR A 344 21.42 10.13 8.16
C THR A 344 20.80 8.89 8.79
N CYS A 345 21.47 8.33 9.78
CA CYS A 345 20.94 7.20 10.51
C CYS A 345 20.05 7.75 11.62
N GLN A 346 18.74 7.80 11.38
CA GLN A 346 17.81 8.13 12.46
C GLN A 346 18.02 7.11 13.57
N GLY A 347 18.34 7.57 14.79
CA GLY A 347 18.56 6.66 15.92
C GLY A 347 17.32 5.86 16.25
N THR A 348 16.14 6.47 16.09
CA THR A 348 14.83 5.86 16.32
C THR A 348 13.80 6.42 15.34
N VAL A 349 12.73 5.65 15.13
CA VAL A 349 11.47 6.09 14.50
C VAL A 349 10.40 6.17 15.59
N ASN A 350 9.42 7.06 15.40
CA ASN A 350 8.37 7.27 16.39
C ASN A 350 7.37 6.10 16.41
N ALA A 351 6.56 6.06 17.47
CA ALA A 351 5.44 5.14 17.58
C ALA A 351 4.37 5.40 16.52
N GLN A 352 3.87 4.34 15.88
CA GLN A 352 2.86 4.43 14.81
C GLN A 352 1.57 5.09 15.28
N ILE A 353 1.08 4.75 16.48
CA ILE A 353 -0.15 5.36 17.03
C ILE A 353 0.05 6.84 17.34
N SER A 354 1.25 7.25 17.74
CA SER A 354 1.57 8.66 17.98
C SER A 354 1.54 9.46 16.67
N GLU A 355 2.20 8.95 15.61
CA GLU A 355 2.20 9.61 14.30
C GLU A 355 0.79 9.68 13.70
N LEU A 356 -0.02 8.63 13.85
CA LEU A 356 -1.42 8.66 13.39
C LEU A 356 -2.23 9.72 14.14
N ARG A 357 -2.10 9.82 15.47
CA ARG A 357 -2.80 10.84 16.27
C ARG A 357 -2.38 12.25 15.89
N GLU A 358 -1.10 12.46 15.61
CA GLU A 358 -0.59 13.75 15.16
C GLU A 358 -1.17 14.12 13.79
N ALA A 359 -1.16 13.19 12.83
CA ALA A 359 -1.73 13.39 11.50
C ALA A 359 -3.24 13.70 11.56
N LEU A 360 -4.01 12.95 12.36
CA LEU A 360 -5.44 13.18 12.55
C LEU A 360 -5.69 14.54 13.21
N THR A 361 -4.93 14.89 14.24
CA THR A 361 -5.06 16.20 14.90
C THR A 361 -4.77 17.34 13.92
N ALA A 362 -3.74 17.21 13.09
CA ALA A 362 -3.42 18.20 12.06
C ALA A 362 -4.52 18.31 11.00
N ALA A 363 -5.13 17.18 10.61
CA ALA A 363 -6.24 17.16 9.66
C ALA A 363 -7.51 17.81 10.23
N THR A 364 -7.95 17.38 11.41
CA THR A 364 -9.17 17.89 12.08
C THR A 364 -9.08 19.39 12.39
N ARG A 365 -7.89 19.92 12.69
CA ARG A 365 -7.68 21.37 12.87
C ARG A 365 -8.01 22.19 11.62
N ARG A 366 -7.83 21.63 10.42
CA ARG A 366 -8.10 22.31 9.14
C ARG A 366 -9.47 21.94 8.56
N GLN A 367 -9.91 20.71 8.77
CA GLN A 367 -11.18 20.17 8.32
C GLN A 367 -11.81 19.36 9.48
N PRO A 368 -12.70 19.97 10.29
CA PRO A 368 -13.27 19.33 11.48
C PRO A 368 -13.94 17.98 11.24
N ASP A 369 -14.56 17.80 10.07
CA ASP A 369 -15.23 16.55 9.69
C ASP A 369 -14.28 15.49 9.09
N ARG A 370 -12.98 15.80 8.97
CA ARG A 370 -11.98 14.86 8.43
C ARG A 370 -11.63 13.80 9.47
N GLY A 371 -12.31 12.66 9.38
CA GLY A 371 -12.03 11.45 10.14
C GLY A 371 -11.16 10.44 9.39
N LEU A 372 -10.74 9.39 10.09
CA LEU A 372 -10.12 8.20 9.51
C LEU A 372 -11.21 7.19 9.12
N ASP A 373 -11.18 6.71 7.89
CA ASP A 373 -12.20 5.77 7.40
C ASP A 373 -11.83 4.32 7.67
N LEU A 374 -10.54 3.99 7.59
CA LEU A 374 -10.05 2.62 7.64
C LEU A 374 -8.64 2.52 8.22
N ILE A 375 -8.38 1.47 8.99
CA ILE A 375 -7.02 1.04 9.37
C ILE A 375 -6.75 -0.33 8.77
N LEU A 376 -5.59 -0.50 8.14
CA LEU A 376 -5.05 -1.79 7.75
C LEU A 376 -4.01 -2.21 8.78
N LEU A 377 -4.06 -3.47 9.23
CA LEU A 377 -3.25 -3.94 10.34
C LEU A 377 -2.75 -5.37 10.14
N SER A 378 -1.46 -5.59 10.39
CA SER A 378 -0.86 -6.90 10.70
C SER A 378 0.16 -6.69 11.82
N ILE A 379 -0.07 -7.27 13.00
CA ILE A 379 0.82 -7.12 14.17
C ILE A 379 0.69 -8.33 15.10
N GLY A 380 1.77 -8.78 15.73
CA GLY A 380 1.77 -9.93 16.65
C GLY A 380 2.82 -11.00 16.38
N ALA A 381 3.42 -11.06 15.17
CA ALA A 381 4.45 -12.06 14.87
C ALA A 381 5.76 -11.77 15.64
N ASN A 382 6.17 -10.51 15.69
CA ASN A 382 7.35 -10.10 16.46
C ASN A 382 7.12 -10.20 17.97
N ASP A 383 5.88 -10.05 18.45
CA ASP A 383 5.51 -10.18 19.86
C ASP A 383 5.79 -11.59 20.39
N VAL A 384 5.58 -12.63 19.56
CA VAL A 384 5.92 -14.03 19.91
C VAL A 384 7.35 -14.42 19.50
N ASP A 385 8.18 -13.43 19.14
CA ASP A 385 9.55 -13.59 18.65
C ASP A 385 9.67 -14.58 17.48
N PHE A 386 8.81 -14.42 16.46
CA PHE A 386 8.83 -15.27 15.26
C PHE A 386 10.19 -15.24 14.55
N SER A 387 10.89 -14.10 14.53
CA SER A 387 12.26 -14.02 14.01
C SER A 387 13.24 -14.93 14.74
N GLY A 388 13.09 -15.07 16.07
CA GLY A 388 13.89 -16.00 16.87
C GLY A 388 13.58 -17.47 16.57
N LEU A 389 12.34 -17.80 16.18
CA LEU A 389 11.96 -19.14 15.71
C LEU A 389 12.59 -19.45 14.36
N VAL A 390 12.53 -18.51 13.41
CA VAL A 390 13.19 -18.65 12.10
C VAL A 390 14.69 -18.86 12.27
N ALA A 391 15.34 -18.04 13.10
CA ALA A 391 16.75 -18.18 13.42
C ALA A 391 17.06 -19.56 14.04
N ASP A 392 16.19 -20.09 14.90
CA ASP A 392 16.36 -21.42 15.51
C ASP A 392 16.27 -22.56 14.49
N VAL A 393 15.45 -22.41 13.45
CA VAL A 393 15.35 -23.36 12.35
C VAL A 393 16.61 -23.36 11.48
N ILE A 394 17.06 -22.17 11.04
CA ILE A 394 18.09 -22.05 9.99
C ILE A 394 19.54 -22.08 10.52
N VAL A 395 19.78 -21.74 11.78
CA VAL A 395 21.14 -21.73 12.36
C VAL A 395 21.46 -23.11 12.92
N GLU A 396 22.32 -23.86 12.22
CA GLU A 396 22.61 -25.26 12.54
C GLU A 396 23.82 -25.45 13.48
N ARG A 397 24.93 -24.74 13.23
CA ARG A 397 26.21 -25.01 13.91
C ARG A 397 26.12 -24.71 15.40
N GLN A 398 26.56 -25.66 16.25
CA GLN A 398 26.40 -25.58 17.71
C GLN A 398 27.08 -24.37 18.35
N THR A 399 28.21 -23.93 17.83
CA THR A 399 28.96 -22.75 18.26
C THR A 399 28.18 -21.46 17.98
N GLU A 400 27.63 -21.31 16.79
CA GLU A 400 26.79 -20.19 16.40
C GLU A 400 25.45 -20.21 17.16
N ARG A 401 24.85 -21.39 17.37
CA ARG A 401 23.67 -21.54 18.24
C ARG A 401 23.98 -21.14 19.69
N ALA A 402 25.14 -21.52 20.22
CA ALA A 402 25.55 -21.14 21.58
C ALA A 402 25.75 -19.62 21.71
N LEU A 403 26.28 -18.97 20.68
CA LEU A 403 26.39 -17.52 20.61
C LEU A 403 25.01 -16.84 20.49
N SER A 404 24.17 -17.30 19.56
CA SER A 404 22.82 -16.78 19.33
C SER A 404 21.91 -16.96 20.55
N ARG A 405 22.08 -18.04 21.34
CA ARG A 405 21.42 -18.19 22.66
C ARG A 405 21.90 -17.14 23.66
N ARG A 406 23.22 -16.88 23.72
CA ARG A 406 23.80 -15.88 24.63
C ARG A 406 23.39 -14.45 24.26
N THR A 407 23.14 -14.16 22.98
CA THR A 407 22.71 -12.84 22.51
C THR A 407 21.19 -12.68 22.43
N GLY A 408 20.40 -13.70 22.81
CA GLY A 408 18.93 -13.65 22.80
C GLY A 408 18.31 -13.63 21.40
N VAL A 409 18.99 -14.23 20.41
CA VAL A 409 18.58 -14.26 18.99
C VAL A 409 17.81 -15.55 18.65
N LEU A 410 17.89 -16.60 19.47
CA LEU A 410 17.11 -17.82 19.28
C LEU A 410 15.92 -17.87 20.25
N SER A 411 14.76 -18.22 19.71
CA SER A 411 13.54 -18.51 20.46
C SER A 411 13.19 -20.00 20.37
N SER A 412 12.20 -20.43 21.14
CA SER A 412 11.65 -21.80 21.09
C SER A 412 10.14 -21.77 20.99
N VAL A 413 9.56 -22.83 20.40
CA VAL A 413 8.10 -22.97 20.27
C VAL A 413 7.40 -22.84 21.63
N ASP A 414 7.99 -23.37 22.71
CA ASP A 414 7.41 -23.28 24.05
C ASP A 414 7.37 -21.85 24.59
N GLN A 415 8.42 -21.06 24.36
CA GLN A 415 8.46 -19.64 24.73
C GLN A 415 7.43 -18.85 23.92
N ALA A 416 7.42 -19.02 22.59
CA ALA A 416 6.45 -18.37 21.71
C ALA A 416 5.00 -18.72 22.10
N ARG A 417 4.73 -20.00 22.41
CA ARG A 417 3.43 -20.47 22.91
C ARG A 417 3.05 -19.82 24.24
N SER A 418 4.00 -19.69 25.18
CA SER A 418 3.75 -19.03 26.46
C SER A 418 3.34 -17.56 26.26
N THR A 419 4.09 -16.80 25.45
CA THR A 419 3.79 -15.40 25.15
C THR A 419 2.44 -15.26 24.42
N LEU A 420 2.18 -16.12 23.43
CA LEU A 420 0.92 -16.19 22.67
C LEU A 420 -0.31 -16.40 23.57
N GLN A 421 -0.16 -17.20 24.64
CA GLN A 421 -1.26 -17.52 25.56
C GLN A 421 -1.41 -16.52 26.70
N ARG A 422 -0.32 -15.90 27.19
CA ARG A 422 -0.32 -15.14 28.45
C ARG A 422 -0.22 -13.62 28.27
N GLU A 423 0.56 -13.18 27.30
CA GLU A 423 0.93 -11.76 27.13
C GLU A 423 0.14 -11.13 25.98
N LEU A 424 0.15 -11.76 24.81
CA LEU A 424 -0.49 -11.24 23.61
C LEU A 424 -1.99 -10.89 23.78
N PRO A 425 -2.80 -11.64 24.56
CA PRO A 425 -4.18 -11.24 24.83
C PRO A 425 -4.31 -9.87 25.54
N GLN A 426 -3.39 -9.55 26.44
CA GLN A 426 -3.36 -8.27 27.16
C GLN A 426 -2.94 -7.15 26.22
N ASP A 427 -1.96 -7.39 25.36
CA ASP A 427 -1.48 -6.39 24.40
C ASP A 427 -2.51 -6.10 23.32
N PHE A 428 -3.26 -7.11 22.84
CA PHE A 428 -4.42 -6.87 21.98
C PHE A 428 -5.52 -6.08 22.70
N SER A 429 -5.69 -6.23 24.01
CA SER A 429 -6.63 -5.39 24.78
C SER A 429 -6.21 -3.92 24.75
N LYS A 430 -4.92 -3.62 25.01
CA LYS A 430 -4.36 -2.26 24.91
C LYS A 430 -4.50 -1.71 23.50
N LEU A 431 -4.18 -2.51 22.49
CA LEU A 431 -4.27 -2.14 21.07
C LEU A 431 -5.69 -1.73 20.69
N ARG A 432 -6.70 -2.53 21.06
CA ARG A 432 -8.12 -2.18 20.81
C ARG A 432 -8.49 -0.85 21.45
N GLN A 433 -8.12 -0.64 22.71
CA GLN A 433 -8.41 0.61 23.43
C GLN A 433 -7.80 1.84 22.73
N ALA A 434 -6.61 1.68 22.15
CA ALA A 434 -5.92 2.76 21.47
C ALA A 434 -6.45 3.05 20.07
N LEU A 435 -6.85 2.02 19.31
CA LEU A 435 -7.35 2.15 17.94
C LEU A 435 -8.81 2.59 17.87
N LYS A 436 -9.66 2.11 18.79
CA LYS A 436 -11.11 2.38 18.80
C LYS A 436 -11.49 3.86 18.66
N PRO A 437 -10.90 4.81 19.42
CA PRO A 437 -11.23 6.23 19.24
C PRO A 437 -10.76 6.82 17.90
N LEU A 438 -9.76 6.22 17.25
CA LEU A 438 -9.23 6.71 15.97
C LEU A 438 -10.15 6.41 14.79
N VAL A 439 -11.04 5.41 14.92
CA VAL A 439 -11.98 4.97 13.87
C VAL A 439 -13.44 5.21 14.27
N GLY A 440 -13.70 6.23 15.09
CA GLY A 440 -15.08 6.61 15.44
C GLY A 440 -15.79 5.65 16.40
N GLY A 441 -15.05 4.81 17.13
CA GLY A 441 -15.61 3.93 18.16
C GLY A 441 -16.01 2.54 17.69
N ASP A 442 -15.76 2.18 16.44
CA ASP A 442 -16.11 0.88 15.85
C ASP A 442 -14.87 0.22 15.20
N LEU A 443 -14.38 -0.85 15.83
CA LEU A 443 -13.21 -1.59 15.35
C LEU A 443 -13.48 -2.43 14.10
N ALA A 444 -14.71 -2.55 13.61
CA ALA A 444 -14.97 -3.16 12.30
C ALA A 444 -14.22 -2.42 11.17
N ARG A 445 -13.88 -1.14 11.38
CA ARG A 445 -13.04 -0.31 10.49
C ARG A 445 -11.54 -0.60 10.57
N VAL A 446 -11.11 -1.52 11.44
CA VAL A 446 -9.75 -2.04 11.47
C VAL A 446 -9.76 -3.40 10.76
N ILE A 447 -9.15 -3.45 9.58
CA ILE A 447 -8.94 -4.68 8.83
C ILE A 447 -7.63 -5.31 9.29
N TYR A 448 -7.77 -6.34 10.12
CA TYR A 448 -6.67 -7.19 10.50
C TYR A 448 -6.45 -8.24 9.41
N THR A 449 -5.37 -8.09 8.64
CA THR A 449 -4.95 -9.08 7.64
C THR A 449 -4.00 -10.06 8.31
N SER A 450 -4.39 -11.33 8.33
CA SER A 450 -3.60 -12.39 8.94
C SER A 450 -2.28 -12.62 8.22
N TYR A 451 -1.38 -13.32 8.90
CA TYR A 451 -0.19 -13.89 8.28
C TYR A 451 -0.56 -15.15 7.50
N ALA A 452 0.37 -15.60 6.66
CA ALA A 452 0.36 -16.94 6.10
C ALA A 452 1.49 -17.78 6.69
N ASN A 453 1.36 -19.11 6.59
CA ASN A 453 2.42 -20.02 6.98
C ASN A 453 3.50 -20.06 5.88
N PRO A 454 4.74 -19.63 6.16
CA PRO A 454 5.74 -19.44 5.12
C PRO A 454 6.40 -20.75 4.64
N SER A 455 6.14 -21.85 5.33
CA SER A 455 6.87 -23.12 5.18
C SER A 455 5.98 -24.28 4.75
N LEU A 456 4.89 -24.00 4.04
CA LEU A 456 4.01 -25.03 3.48
C LEU A 456 4.21 -25.25 1.99
N MET A 457 4.17 -26.50 1.59
CA MET A 457 4.04 -26.93 0.20
C MET A 457 3.04 -28.08 0.13
N ASN A 458 2.01 -27.96 -0.71
CA ASN A 458 0.90 -28.91 -0.77
C ASN A 458 0.27 -29.19 0.60
N GLY A 459 0.19 -28.15 1.45
CA GLY A 459 -0.35 -28.24 2.81
C GLY A 459 0.54 -28.96 3.83
N ALA A 460 1.72 -29.45 3.44
CA ALA A 460 2.68 -30.10 4.33
C ALA A 460 3.89 -29.19 4.62
N PRO A 461 4.56 -29.37 5.77
CA PRO A 461 5.81 -28.66 6.03
C PRO A 461 6.86 -28.91 4.95
N CYS A 462 7.57 -27.85 4.57
CA CYS A 462 8.74 -27.94 3.70
C CYS A 462 9.77 -28.94 4.26
N PRO A 463 10.51 -29.66 3.40
CA PRO A 463 11.42 -30.72 3.84
C PRO A 463 12.66 -30.22 4.60
N GLY A 464 12.93 -28.91 4.57
CA GLY A 464 14.17 -28.33 5.10
C GLY A 464 15.36 -28.52 4.18
N GLY A 465 16.57 -28.37 4.73
CA GLY A 465 17.83 -28.46 4.01
C GLY A 465 18.46 -27.11 3.66
N ARG A 466 19.50 -27.16 2.85
CA ARG A 466 20.30 -25.99 2.43
C ARG A 466 19.73 -25.24 1.23
N ALA A 467 18.78 -25.83 0.50
CA ALA A 467 18.17 -25.24 -0.68
C ALA A 467 17.55 -23.88 -0.35
N GLY A 468 18.03 -22.81 -0.98
CA GLY A 468 17.56 -21.43 -0.72
C GLY A 468 18.16 -20.76 0.52
N PHE A 469 19.02 -21.47 1.27
CA PHE A 469 19.67 -20.98 2.48
C PHE A 469 21.20 -20.98 2.41
N ASP A 470 21.77 -21.47 1.32
CA ASP A 470 23.22 -21.65 1.15
C ASP A 470 23.99 -20.36 0.83
N ILE A 471 23.32 -19.21 0.79
CA ILE A 471 23.97 -17.90 0.82
C ILE A 471 24.94 -17.75 2.00
N HIS A 472 24.70 -18.44 3.11
CA HIS A 472 25.62 -18.47 4.24
C HIS A 472 26.09 -19.91 4.54
N PRO A 473 27.40 -20.15 4.76
CA PRO A 473 27.90 -21.50 5.04
C PRO A 473 27.26 -22.18 6.26
N SER A 474 26.94 -21.42 7.31
CA SER A 474 26.35 -21.94 8.55
C SER A 474 24.82 -22.12 8.52
N PHE A 475 24.15 -21.83 7.40
CA PHE A 475 22.70 -21.91 7.29
C PHE A 475 22.25 -23.25 6.71
N ASN A 476 21.24 -23.83 7.36
CA ASN A 476 20.56 -25.05 6.96
C ASN A 476 19.21 -25.08 7.68
N ALA A 477 18.10 -25.19 6.95
CA ALA A 477 16.79 -25.29 7.57
C ALA A 477 16.60 -26.70 8.14
N ASP A 478 16.73 -26.85 9.46
CA ASP A 478 16.63 -28.15 10.11
C ASP A 478 15.21 -28.74 9.97
N PRO A 479 15.05 -29.95 9.38
CA PRO A 479 13.74 -30.51 9.07
C PRO A 479 12.83 -30.69 10.29
N GLN A 480 13.38 -31.10 11.44
CA GLN A 480 12.57 -31.34 12.63
C GLN A 480 12.10 -30.02 13.24
N ARG A 481 13.02 -29.09 13.46
CA ARG A 481 12.66 -27.76 14.01
C ARG A 481 11.72 -27.00 13.07
N LEU A 482 11.92 -27.13 11.77
CA LEU A 482 11.04 -26.56 10.76
C LEU A 482 9.63 -27.13 10.85
N ALA A 483 9.48 -28.46 10.97
CA ALA A 483 8.17 -29.08 11.15
C ALA A 483 7.49 -28.61 12.44
N ASP A 484 8.22 -28.53 13.55
CA ASP A 484 7.70 -28.07 14.84
C ASP A 484 7.19 -26.62 14.77
N VAL A 485 7.97 -25.71 14.17
CA VAL A 485 7.57 -24.31 13.96
C VAL A 485 6.40 -24.21 12.99
N THR A 486 6.41 -24.98 11.90
CA THR A 486 5.31 -25.00 10.91
C THR A 486 3.99 -25.41 11.56
N ASN A 487 4.03 -26.45 12.41
CA ASN A 487 2.87 -26.94 13.14
C ASN A 487 2.39 -25.91 14.18
N PHE A 488 3.30 -25.26 14.92
CA PHE A 488 2.95 -24.17 15.84
C PHE A 488 2.24 -23.03 15.11
N VAL A 489 2.75 -22.61 13.95
CA VAL A 489 2.13 -21.54 13.15
C VAL A 489 0.72 -21.94 12.72
N GLN A 490 0.57 -23.14 12.15
CA GLN A 490 -0.69 -23.60 11.59
C GLN A 490 -1.77 -23.88 12.66
N SER A 491 -1.39 -24.52 13.75
CA SER A 491 -2.34 -25.05 14.74
C SER A 491 -2.56 -24.14 15.94
N GLU A 492 -1.63 -23.23 16.24
CA GLU A 492 -1.69 -22.42 17.46
C GLU A 492 -1.71 -20.91 17.16
N PHE A 493 -0.69 -20.41 16.44
CA PHE A 493 -0.52 -18.97 16.22
C PHE A 493 -1.64 -18.35 15.36
N LEU A 494 -1.87 -18.86 14.13
CA LEU A 494 -2.88 -18.29 13.22
C LEU A 494 -4.31 -18.35 13.82
N PRO A 495 -4.76 -19.49 14.40
CA PRO A 495 -6.07 -19.54 15.05
C PRO A 495 -6.18 -18.61 16.26
N GLN A 496 -5.11 -18.45 17.05
CA GLN A 496 -5.12 -17.55 18.20
C GLN A 496 -5.20 -16.07 17.77
N ILE A 497 -4.44 -15.67 16.75
CA ILE A 497 -4.52 -14.32 16.19
C ILE A 497 -5.93 -14.00 15.70
N LYS A 498 -6.60 -14.95 15.02
CA LYS A 498 -8.01 -14.82 14.63
C LYS A 498 -8.93 -14.61 15.83
N ARG A 499 -8.79 -15.43 16.88
CA ARG A 499 -9.58 -15.30 18.12
C ARG A 499 -9.38 -13.95 18.80
N LEU A 500 -8.14 -13.46 18.82
CA LEU A 500 -7.80 -12.16 19.37
C LEU A 500 -8.45 -11.03 18.55
N ALA A 501 -8.27 -10.99 17.23
CA ALA A 501 -8.83 -9.94 16.38
C ALA A 501 -10.38 -9.93 16.41
N GLN A 502 -11.01 -11.11 16.39
CA GLN A 502 -12.48 -11.26 16.32
C GLN A 502 -13.18 -11.36 17.69
N CYS A 503 -12.46 -11.17 18.81
CA CYS A 503 -13.05 -11.30 20.15
C CYS A 503 -13.87 -12.59 20.32
N SER A 504 -13.32 -13.72 19.88
CA SER A 504 -13.99 -15.03 19.87
C SER A 504 -13.25 -16.03 20.77
N GLY A 505 -13.83 -17.22 20.99
CA GLY A 505 -13.17 -18.30 21.73
C GLY A 505 -12.80 -17.96 23.18
N GLY A 506 -13.64 -17.19 23.89
CA GLY A 506 -13.43 -16.85 25.30
C GLY A 506 -12.62 -15.57 25.57
N MET A 507 -12.16 -14.88 24.52
CA MET A 507 -11.47 -13.60 24.67
C MET A 507 -12.37 -12.54 25.32
N LEU A 508 -11.86 -11.89 26.37
CA LEU A 508 -12.54 -10.78 27.04
C LEU A 508 -12.42 -9.52 26.17
N CYS A 509 -13.54 -9.10 25.60
CA CYS A 509 -13.71 -7.80 24.96
C CYS A 509 -14.89 -7.10 25.63
N GLY A 510 -14.83 -5.77 25.79
CA GLY A 510 -15.81 -5.00 26.54
C GLY A 510 -17.16 -4.99 25.83
N ASP A 511 -17.19 -4.48 24.61
CA ASP A 511 -18.36 -4.52 23.72
C ASP A 511 -18.00 -5.33 22.48
N ARG A 512 -18.41 -6.59 22.44
CA ARG A 512 -18.12 -7.49 21.32
C ARG A 512 -18.61 -6.96 19.97
N THR A 513 -19.62 -6.09 19.91
CA THR A 513 -20.10 -5.56 18.63
C THR A 513 -19.19 -4.47 18.07
N ARG A 514 -18.54 -3.70 18.93
CA ARG A 514 -17.67 -2.56 18.55
C ARG A 514 -16.18 -2.83 18.72
N ASP A 515 -15.82 -3.92 19.40
CA ASP A 515 -14.42 -4.28 19.68
C ASP A 515 -13.86 -5.32 18.69
N ARG A 516 -14.70 -5.86 17.80
CA ARG A 516 -14.28 -6.83 16.79
C ARG A 516 -13.63 -6.13 15.61
N MET A 517 -12.45 -6.60 15.23
CA MET A 517 -11.81 -6.22 13.97
C MET A 517 -12.38 -7.03 12.81
N THR A 518 -12.39 -6.43 11.62
CA THR A 518 -12.63 -7.19 10.38
C THR A 518 -11.39 -8.04 10.10
N PHE A 519 -11.55 -9.36 10.02
CA PHE A 519 -10.43 -10.31 9.90
C PHE A 519 -10.36 -10.91 8.50
N VAL A 520 -9.15 -10.93 7.92
CA VAL A 520 -8.88 -11.41 6.56
C VAL A 520 -7.82 -12.51 6.61
N ASP A 521 -8.20 -13.72 6.23
CA ASP A 521 -7.36 -14.92 6.17
C ASP A 521 -7.52 -15.74 4.89
N GLN A 522 -8.31 -15.27 3.91
CA GLN A 522 -8.64 -15.98 2.68
C GLN A 522 -7.40 -16.36 1.85
N HIS A 523 -6.30 -15.60 1.96
CA HIS A 523 -5.05 -15.88 1.25
C HIS A 523 -4.31 -17.11 1.81
N GLN A 524 -4.57 -17.54 3.05
CA GLN A 524 -3.81 -18.62 3.70
C GLN A 524 -3.90 -19.95 2.95
N GLU A 525 -5.05 -20.27 2.34
CA GLU A 525 -5.24 -21.49 1.56
C GLU A 525 -4.32 -21.53 0.34
N ALA A 526 -4.24 -20.43 -0.42
CA ALA A 526 -3.32 -20.34 -1.55
C ALA A 526 -1.87 -20.46 -1.10
N PHE A 527 -1.48 -19.77 -0.02
CA PHE A 527 -0.12 -19.84 0.53
C PHE A 527 0.31 -21.26 0.93
N ALA A 528 -0.60 -22.20 1.20
CA ALA A 528 -0.27 -23.58 1.52
C ALA A 528 0.49 -24.32 0.40
N ASN A 529 0.48 -23.77 -0.82
CA ASN A 529 1.21 -24.28 -1.99
C ASN A 529 2.38 -23.37 -2.43
N HIS A 530 2.65 -22.29 -1.69
CA HIS A 530 3.58 -21.24 -2.10
C HIS A 530 4.61 -20.88 -1.01
N GLY A 531 4.91 -21.80 -0.10
CA GLY A 531 5.97 -21.62 0.91
C GLY A 531 7.36 -21.51 0.28
N PHE A 532 8.37 -21.23 1.11
CA PHE A 532 9.73 -20.91 0.63
C PHE A 532 10.36 -22.04 -0.21
N CYS A 533 9.95 -23.30 -0.01
CA CYS A 533 10.48 -24.45 -0.73
C CYS A 533 9.75 -24.73 -2.06
N ALA A 534 8.69 -23.97 -2.38
CA ALA A 534 7.93 -24.15 -3.61
C ALA A 534 8.82 -23.86 -4.83
N ARG A 535 8.76 -24.76 -5.82
CA ARG A 535 9.47 -24.66 -7.10
C ARG A 535 8.55 -25.09 -8.22
N ALA A 536 8.69 -24.48 -9.39
CA ALA A 536 7.99 -24.89 -10.60
C ALA A 536 8.91 -24.85 -11.83
N GLU A 537 8.54 -25.61 -12.86
CA GLU A 537 9.22 -25.53 -14.15
C GLU A 537 9.07 -24.15 -14.81
N THR A 538 8.04 -23.38 -14.42
CA THR A 538 7.81 -22.00 -14.87
C THR A 538 8.58 -20.95 -14.08
N ASP A 539 9.36 -21.34 -13.06
CA ASP A 539 10.22 -20.41 -12.34
C ASP A 539 11.26 -19.78 -13.29
N PRO A 540 11.78 -18.58 -12.98
CA PRO A 540 12.74 -17.92 -13.85
C PRO A 540 13.96 -18.83 -14.12
N PRO A 541 14.53 -18.80 -15.34
CA PRO A 541 15.68 -19.65 -15.69
C PRO A 541 16.83 -19.54 -14.69
N PHE A 542 17.15 -18.31 -14.28
CA PHE A 542 18.17 -18.05 -13.25
C PHE A 542 17.90 -18.83 -11.96
N ASP A 543 16.67 -18.80 -11.44
CA ASP A 543 16.28 -19.49 -10.20
C ASP A 543 16.45 -21.01 -10.34
N ARG A 544 16.01 -21.58 -11.47
CA ARG A 544 16.10 -23.03 -11.71
C ARG A 544 17.55 -23.52 -11.87
N GLU A 545 18.39 -22.71 -12.51
CA GLU A 545 19.75 -23.08 -12.88
C GLU A 545 20.78 -22.71 -11.81
N CYS A 546 20.58 -21.60 -11.10
CA CYS A 546 21.56 -21.05 -10.16
C CYS A 546 21.22 -21.26 -8.69
N PHE A 547 19.95 -21.40 -8.29
CA PHE A 547 19.58 -21.72 -6.91
C PHE A 547 19.36 -23.22 -6.74
N SER A 548 20.48 -23.92 -6.52
CA SER A 548 20.53 -25.38 -6.47
C SER A 548 19.58 -25.96 -5.42
N ALA A 549 18.89 -27.04 -5.78
CA ALA A 549 18.09 -27.84 -4.85
C ALA A 549 18.96 -28.62 -3.84
N SER A 550 20.25 -28.83 -4.12
CA SER A 550 21.21 -29.44 -3.17
C SER A 550 21.80 -28.42 -2.18
N GLY A 551 21.58 -27.11 -2.39
CA GLY A 551 22.19 -26.05 -1.59
C GLY A 551 23.69 -25.87 -1.87
N GLU A 552 24.05 -26.00 -3.15
CA GLU A 552 25.40 -25.83 -3.72
C GLU A 552 25.40 -24.74 -4.82
N SER A 553 24.70 -23.64 -4.57
CA SER A 553 24.51 -22.51 -5.51
C SER A 553 25.79 -21.68 -5.68
N PHE A 554 26.66 -21.66 -4.66
CA PHE A 554 27.83 -20.78 -4.58
C PHE A 554 29.15 -21.55 -4.58
N SER A 555 30.16 -21.02 -5.26
CA SER A 555 31.49 -21.62 -5.32
C SER A 555 32.17 -21.62 -3.95
N ASN A 556 32.71 -22.77 -3.55
CA ASN A 556 33.54 -22.92 -2.36
C ASN A 556 35.03 -22.67 -2.63
N ASP A 557 35.44 -22.60 -3.90
CA ASP A 557 36.80 -22.19 -4.29
C ASP A 557 36.88 -20.65 -4.21
N ILE A 558 37.62 -20.15 -3.22
CA ILE A 558 37.77 -18.72 -2.94
C ILE A 558 38.42 -17.94 -4.10
N VAL A 559 39.27 -18.58 -4.92
CA VAL A 559 39.94 -17.92 -6.06
C VAL A 559 38.93 -17.73 -7.18
N ASN A 560 38.18 -18.79 -7.51
CA ASN A 560 37.13 -18.70 -8.51
C ASN A 560 35.99 -17.79 -8.04
N ALA A 561 35.55 -17.92 -6.79
CA ALA A 561 34.39 -17.22 -6.25
C ALA A 561 34.58 -15.70 -6.16
N ALA A 562 35.82 -15.21 -6.14
CA ALA A 562 36.12 -13.78 -6.24
C ALA A 562 35.67 -13.16 -7.57
N ASN A 563 35.67 -13.93 -8.66
CA ASN A 563 35.26 -13.46 -9.98
C ASN A 563 33.92 -14.06 -10.43
N ASN A 564 33.63 -15.31 -10.03
CA ASN A 564 32.43 -16.06 -10.39
C ASN A 564 31.85 -16.73 -9.13
N PRO A 565 31.09 -16.00 -8.31
CA PRO A 565 30.57 -16.52 -7.04
C PRO A 565 29.51 -17.61 -7.21
N LEU A 566 28.87 -17.73 -8.38
CA LEU A 566 27.81 -18.70 -8.68
C LEU A 566 28.35 -19.92 -9.41
N VAL A 567 27.95 -21.13 -8.99
CA VAL A 567 28.37 -22.40 -9.61
C VAL A 567 27.78 -22.57 -11.01
N CYS A 568 26.57 -22.08 -11.26
CA CYS A 568 25.90 -22.17 -12.56
C CYS A 568 26.61 -21.37 -13.67
N GLY A 569 27.53 -20.46 -13.32
CA GLY A 569 28.25 -19.61 -14.28
C GLY A 569 27.45 -18.42 -14.83
N ALA A 570 26.18 -18.24 -14.45
CA ALA A 570 25.40 -17.06 -14.83
C ALA A 570 25.87 -15.79 -14.09
N ALA A 571 25.60 -14.63 -14.69
CA ALA A 571 25.85 -13.33 -14.08
C ALA A 571 24.84 -13.09 -12.95
N ALA A 572 25.29 -12.67 -11.76
CA ALA A 572 24.38 -12.38 -10.65
C ALA A 572 23.41 -11.24 -11.01
N SER A 573 23.82 -10.32 -11.88
CA SER A 573 22.99 -9.26 -12.43
C SER A 573 21.82 -9.74 -13.31
N ASP A 574 21.80 -11.03 -13.69
CA ASP A 574 20.68 -11.65 -14.40
C ASP A 574 19.51 -12.01 -13.48
N PHE A 575 19.68 -12.05 -12.16
CA PHE A 575 18.59 -12.30 -11.24
C PHE A 575 17.47 -11.25 -11.36
N ARG A 576 16.22 -11.71 -11.40
CA ARG A 576 15.03 -10.86 -11.51
C ARG A 576 14.19 -10.94 -10.24
N ALA A 577 14.43 -9.99 -9.32
CA ALA A 577 13.82 -9.97 -8.00
C ALA A 577 12.27 -10.01 -7.98
N TYR A 578 11.62 -9.49 -9.03
CA TYR A 578 10.17 -9.40 -9.15
C TYR A 578 9.59 -10.34 -10.20
N ALA A 579 10.41 -11.18 -10.84
CA ALA A 579 9.89 -12.16 -11.77
C ALA A 579 8.96 -13.17 -11.05
N PRO A 580 7.82 -13.53 -11.66
CA PRO A 580 6.89 -14.50 -11.10
C PRO A 580 7.55 -15.84 -10.80
N ARG A 581 7.18 -16.47 -9.69
CA ARG A 581 7.73 -17.76 -9.26
C ARG A 581 6.75 -18.54 -8.39
N ALA A 582 6.96 -19.84 -8.26
CA ALA A 582 6.13 -20.73 -7.46
C ALA A 582 6.11 -20.37 -5.98
N ARG A 583 7.20 -19.83 -5.42
CA ARG A 583 7.24 -19.39 -4.03
C ARG A 583 6.73 -17.96 -3.87
N TRP A 584 5.80 -17.79 -2.94
CA TRP A 584 5.35 -16.47 -2.46
C TRP A 584 6.09 -16.02 -1.22
N VAL A 585 7.12 -16.75 -0.82
CA VAL A 585 7.97 -16.46 0.33
C VAL A 585 9.42 -16.39 -0.15
N ARG A 586 10.13 -15.34 0.26
CA ARG A 586 11.57 -15.18 0.02
C ARG A 586 12.34 -16.20 0.86
N ASP A 587 13.23 -16.96 0.24
CA ASP A 587 14.27 -17.65 0.99
C ASP A 587 15.45 -16.69 1.30
N ALA A 588 16.51 -17.19 1.93
CA ALA A 588 17.66 -16.36 2.28
C ALA A 588 18.47 -15.93 1.06
N ASN A 589 18.55 -16.78 0.03
CA ASN A 589 19.20 -16.44 -1.23
C ASN A 589 18.45 -15.30 -1.95
N ASP A 590 17.13 -15.40 -2.05
CA ASP A 590 16.26 -14.36 -2.60
C ASP A 590 16.43 -13.05 -1.88
N SER A 591 16.40 -13.08 -0.54
CA SER A 591 16.52 -11.90 0.30
C SER A 591 17.85 -11.19 0.06
N TYR A 592 18.95 -11.95 -0.01
CA TYR A 592 20.27 -11.42 -0.32
C TYR A 592 20.32 -10.80 -1.72
N PHE A 593 19.80 -11.49 -2.74
CA PHE A 593 19.85 -11.01 -4.13
C PHE A 593 18.88 -9.86 -4.40
N THR A 594 17.83 -9.72 -3.60
CA THR A 594 16.80 -8.68 -3.78
C THR A 594 17.15 -7.40 -3.04
N ALA A 595 17.57 -7.51 -1.78
CA ALA A 595 17.70 -6.37 -0.88
C ALA A 595 19.14 -6.22 -0.37
N MET A 596 19.78 -7.34 -0.01
CA MET A 596 21.11 -7.37 0.61
C MET A 596 21.21 -6.41 1.80
N THR A 597 20.15 -6.20 2.57
CA THR A 597 20.11 -5.15 3.60
C THR A 597 20.77 -5.63 4.89
N TYR A 598 21.15 -4.65 5.73
CA TYR A 598 21.82 -4.91 7.00
C TYR A 598 21.15 -4.07 8.06
N PRO A 599 20.33 -4.67 8.95
CA PRO A 599 19.64 -3.89 9.95
C PRO A 599 20.66 -3.26 10.90
N GLN A 600 20.58 -1.95 11.04
CA GLN A 600 21.30 -1.20 12.05
C GLN A 600 20.86 -1.56 13.48
N ALA A 601 19.71 -2.22 13.62
CA ALA A 601 19.05 -2.48 14.89
C ALA A 601 19.07 -3.97 15.27
N GLN A 602 20.03 -4.34 16.11
CA GLN A 602 19.85 -5.45 17.06
C GLN A 602 19.73 -4.89 18.47
N LYS A 603 19.09 -5.65 19.38
CA LYS A 603 18.91 -5.36 20.81
C LYS A 603 20.24 -5.17 21.58
N ALA A 604 21.39 -5.40 20.96
CA ALA A 604 22.72 -5.13 21.52
C ALA A 604 23.34 -3.86 20.89
N PRO A 605 23.57 -2.77 21.67
CA PRO A 605 24.17 -1.51 21.20
C PRO A 605 25.62 -1.60 20.71
N THR A 606 26.29 -2.75 20.82
CA THR A 606 27.75 -2.90 20.66
C THR A 606 28.20 -3.62 19.39
N ASN A 607 27.29 -4.12 18.54
CA ASN A 607 27.63 -5.11 17.51
C ASN A 607 27.39 -4.65 16.06
N GLN A 608 27.29 -3.35 15.75
CA GLN A 608 27.45 -2.96 14.34
C GLN A 608 28.93 -3.11 13.99
N PRO A 609 29.32 -4.10 13.18
CA PRO A 609 30.72 -4.27 12.86
C PRO A 609 31.12 -3.07 12.01
N GLY A 610 32.17 -2.37 12.42
CA GLY A 610 32.73 -1.25 11.63
C GLY A 610 33.32 -1.69 10.29
N ASP A 611 33.32 -3.00 10.02
CA ASP A 611 33.83 -3.64 8.82
C ASP A 611 32.71 -4.43 8.12
N ILE A 612 32.42 -4.06 6.87
CA ILE A 612 31.40 -4.70 6.02
C ILE A 612 31.75 -6.15 5.63
N HIS A 613 33.00 -6.58 5.86
CA HIS A 613 33.45 -7.95 5.65
C HIS A 613 33.27 -8.85 6.89
N ASP A 614 32.80 -8.32 8.03
CA ASP A 614 32.68 -9.09 9.26
C ASP A 614 31.65 -10.24 9.15
N ALA A 615 31.90 -11.34 9.85
CA ALA A 615 31.09 -12.55 9.79
C ALA A 615 29.63 -12.35 10.22
N THR A 616 29.37 -11.39 11.10
CA THR A 616 28.01 -11.04 11.51
C THR A 616 27.23 -10.33 10.39
N TRP A 617 27.89 -9.62 9.44
CA TRP A 617 27.22 -9.09 8.24
C TRP A 617 26.66 -10.23 7.37
N GLY A 618 27.42 -11.31 7.21
CA GLY A 618 26.99 -12.49 6.46
C GLY A 618 25.71 -13.12 7.00
N VAL A 619 25.62 -13.29 8.33
CA VAL A 619 24.42 -13.82 9.00
C VAL A 619 23.26 -12.82 8.94
N LEU A 620 23.53 -11.54 9.19
CA LEU A 620 22.50 -10.52 9.25
C LEU A 620 21.83 -10.26 7.89
N SER A 621 22.61 -10.20 6.81
CA SER A 621 22.07 -9.94 5.46
C SER A 621 21.16 -11.03 4.94
N ALA A 622 21.47 -12.27 5.27
CA ALA A 622 20.72 -13.42 4.78
C ALA A 622 19.44 -13.70 5.59
N VAL A 623 19.30 -13.15 6.81
CA VAL A 623 18.11 -13.38 7.67
C VAL A 623 17.23 -12.13 7.78
N TYR A 624 17.83 -10.95 7.87
CA TYR A 624 17.10 -9.72 8.20
C TYR A 624 16.90 -8.78 7.01
N GLY A 625 17.17 -9.25 5.79
CA GLY A 625 16.86 -8.54 4.55
C GLY A 625 15.52 -8.93 3.91
N GLY A 626 14.60 -9.49 4.69
CA GLY A 626 13.33 -10.02 4.21
C GLY A 626 13.28 -11.51 3.89
N ALA A 627 14.22 -12.32 4.39
CA ALA A 627 14.08 -13.77 4.34
C ALA A 627 12.81 -14.19 5.11
N ILE A 628 12.11 -15.21 4.61
CA ILE A 628 10.83 -15.70 5.14
C ILE A 628 9.66 -14.69 5.03
N HIS A 629 9.87 -13.54 4.40
CA HIS A 629 8.80 -12.58 4.11
C HIS A 629 8.13 -12.87 2.76
N PRO A 630 6.86 -12.44 2.57
CA PRO A 630 6.20 -12.58 1.30
C PRO A 630 6.95 -11.91 0.15
N THR A 631 6.90 -12.48 -1.05
CA THR A 631 7.34 -11.80 -2.27
C THR A 631 6.32 -10.73 -2.68
N ALA A 632 6.59 -10.00 -3.76
CA ALA A 632 5.63 -9.08 -4.36
C ALA A 632 4.30 -9.77 -4.74
N GLU A 633 4.37 -11.00 -5.24
CA GLU A 633 3.19 -11.83 -5.53
C GLU A 633 2.48 -12.25 -4.24
N GLY A 634 3.23 -12.66 -3.21
CA GLY A 634 2.65 -12.97 -1.90
C GLY A 634 1.89 -11.79 -1.29
N HIS A 635 2.47 -10.58 -1.34
CA HIS A 635 1.76 -9.36 -0.92
C HIS A 635 0.58 -9.01 -1.82
N ALA A 636 0.66 -9.27 -3.12
CA ALA A 636 -0.46 -9.06 -4.03
C ALA A 636 -1.64 -10.01 -3.72
N ALA A 637 -1.35 -11.28 -3.42
CA ALA A 637 -2.36 -12.25 -2.98
C ALA A 637 -3.00 -11.86 -1.61
N MET A 638 -2.19 -11.36 -0.67
CA MET A 638 -2.71 -10.79 0.58
C MET A 638 -3.61 -9.56 0.33
N ALA A 639 -3.23 -8.70 -0.62
CA ALA A 639 -4.03 -7.54 -0.99
C ALA A 639 -5.35 -7.93 -1.67
N ASP A 640 -5.35 -8.97 -2.50
CA ASP A 640 -6.56 -9.55 -3.10
C ASP A 640 -7.54 -10.04 -2.03
N ALA A 641 -7.03 -10.65 -0.95
CA ALA A 641 -7.87 -11.04 0.18
C ALA A 641 -8.39 -9.83 0.97
N ALA A 642 -7.61 -8.76 1.10
CA ALA A 642 -7.97 -7.59 1.89
C ALA A 642 -8.94 -6.62 1.19
N LEU A 643 -8.90 -6.53 -0.15
CA LEU A 643 -9.69 -5.57 -0.92
C LEU A 643 -11.22 -5.75 -0.74
N PRO A 644 -11.80 -6.96 -0.81
CA PRO A 644 -13.24 -7.15 -0.60
C PRO A 644 -13.70 -6.69 0.78
N ALA A 645 -12.89 -6.94 1.82
CA ALA A 645 -13.17 -6.46 3.17
C ALA A 645 -13.15 -4.93 3.25
N ALA A 646 -12.19 -4.27 2.61
CA ALA A 646 -12.13 -2.81 2.55
C ALA A 646 -13.32 -2.22 1.81
N MET A 647 -13.69 -2.79 0.66
CA MET A 647 -14.88 -2.36 -0.10
C MET A 647 -16.15 -2.51 0.74
N SER A 648 -16.34 -3.66 1.41
CA SER A 648 -17.49 -3.89 2.29
C SER A 648 -17.56 -2.89 3.45
N VAL A 649 -16.46 -2.68 4.17
CA VAL A 649 -16.41 -1.77 5.33
C VAL A 649 -16.66 -0.32 4.91
N LEU A 650 -16.17 0.07 3.73
CA LEU A 650 -16.36 1.40 3.19
C LEU A 650 -17.73 1.59 2.51
N GLY A 651 -18.53 0.53 2.36
CA GLY A 651 -19.78 0.58 1.59
C GLY A 651 -19.56 0.93 0.12
N LEU A 652 -18.44 0.47 -0.45
CA LEU A 652 -18.12 0.59 -1.86
C LEU A 652 -18.56 -0.71 -2.54
N GLY A 653 -19.45 -0.58 -3.52
CA GLY A 653 -20.01 -1.73 -4.22
C GLY A 653 -18.93 -2.51 -4.96
N LEU A 654 -18.77 -3.78 -4.57
CA LEU A 654 -18.29 -4.81 -5.49
C LEU A 654 -19.24 -4.75 -6.67
N ALA A 655 -18.73 -4.47 -7.87
CA ALA A 655 -19.53 -4.69 -9.06
C ALA A 655 -19.95 -6.16 -9.03
N GLU A 656 -21.27 -6.37 -8.93
CA GLU A 656 -21.97 -7.64 -8.91
C GLU A 656 -21.96 -8.42 -7.58
N ASN A 657 -23.15 -8.91 -7.22
CA ASN A 657 -23.43 -9.70 -6.04
C ASN A 657 -22.40 -10.84 -5.87
N PRO A 658 -21.98 -11.18 -4.63
CA PRO A 658 -21.25 -12.41 -4.42
C PRO A 658 -22.09 -13.57 -4.97
N VAL A 659 -21.57 -14.29 -5.97
CA VAL A 659 -22.14 -15.57 -6.39
C VAL A 659 -21.97 -16.53 -5.23
N THR A 660 -22.98 -16.63 -4.37
CA THR A 660 -23.16 -17.79 -3.51
C THR A 660 -23.56 -18.95 -4.41
N SER A 661 -22.59 -19.81 -4.75
CA SER A 661 -22.87 -21.11 -5.34
C SER A 661 -23.45 -22.01 -4.24
N GLU A 662 -24.77 -22.03 -4.11
CA GLU A 662 -25.44 -23.11 -3.36
C GLU A 662 -25.53 -24.36 -4.25
N PRO A 663 -25.27 -25.57 -3.71
CA PRO A 663 -25.50 -26.81 -4.44
C PRO A 663 -26.96 -26.93 -4.86
N ILE A 664 -27.19 -27.19 -6.15
CA ILE A 664 -28.53 -27.49 -6.68
C ILE A 664 -29.06 -28.75 -5.95
N ALA A 665 -30.21 -28.63 -5.31
CA ALA A 665 -30.90 -29.77 -4.71
C ALA A 665 -31.15 -30.86 -5.78
N PRO A 666 -30.91 -32.14 -5.48
CA PRO A 666 -31.09 -33.20 -6.45
C PRO A 666 -32.54 -33.24 -6.95
N VAL A 667 -32.69 -33.31 -8.28
CA VAL A 667 -33.99 -33.42 -8.95
C VAL A 667 -34.68 -34.70 -8.46
N PRO A 668 -35.90 -34.62 -7.91
CA PRO A 668 -36.62 -35.82 -7.49
C PRO A 668 -36.92 -36.68 -8.71
N THR A 669 -36.34 -37.87 -8.74
CA THR A 669 -36.68 -38.91 -9.70
C THR A 669 -38.15 -39.28 -9.54
N GLN A 670 -38.98 -38.85 -10.50
CA GLN A 670 -40.31 -39.44 -10.68
C GLN A 670 -40.12 -40.89 -11.13
N GLN A 671 -40.41 -41.82 -10.22
CA GLN A 671 -40.59 -43.22 -10.57
C GLN A 671 -41.78 -43.34 -11.52
N ARG A 672 -41.54 -43.92 -12.70
CA ARG A 672 -42.56 -44.65 -13.46
C ARG A 672 -42.48 -46.12 -13.11
#